data_AF-A0AAD8LKT9-F1
#
_entry.id   AF-A0AAD8LKT9-F1
#
_cell.length_a   1.000
_cell.length_b   1.000
_cell.length_c   1.000
_cell.angle_alpha   90.00
_cell.angle_beta   90.00
_cell.angle_gamma   90.00
#
_symmetry.space_group_name_H-M   'P 1'
#
loop_
_entity.id
_entity.type
_entity.pdbx_description
1 polymer ?
#
loop_
_entity_poly.entity_id
_entity_poly.type
_entity_poly.pdbx_seq_one_letter_code
_entity_poly.pdbx_strand_id
1 'polypeptide(L)'
;MCHLRSNYLRPTKSKDQHNQTTDETSKSSNPKQRLLTTLTTTIMQSFTRVVDSSVNPHQPHQHHNNFLSMSLNPRQQLLGMAYSIMPQQQLMGLKGNTMIEPMHTSRQPEMIGPVQNPTMQQLNVGERNSISCTLDENAIMKQVLDTHLPDGTIVDGKSLMQMAEELLQDITINAESTSSVAQTDVVQLEGKYHKIDVLLTSNILSHTIDKLACEMLFKLLTSVDGDSIALSLFHLVENFHWDAKLALILATFALIYSTDQLEMSTDILEQVPMITEYSTPLKPRSDALNELIYSVLELSWCIFQFKELPSVSSEVPAMTRALSTVPTAVYWNVRGIIACAAHITRMGYEYEISSIKIESSELSSLVLKINPLLEYLRKQLKEYNHVIGKKNETDLIESLSQVLDTVHIDNMKILKILLNSWHEPLPLFDGATKQRANLEVLRKRNVLLLISGLDMSRDEVSILEQIYFEMRVQGSRMDSLYEVLWVPIMDMSVMNTKAVMVQFEEIINSMPWYSVYNPSQVGNVVQRSIRDRWHFRNKPILVVLDPQGKELNLNAFHMMWIWGSAAFPFTIAREEALWREETWRLELLISGMDPTILEWEREERYIFLYGGDDIDWIRKFTSNARAMARAAGIPLEMCYVGKSKQRENVRRAIATINIEKLSYCWKDLTMIWFFWTRIESMLFSKIHLKHADDQDLIMLQIKKLLSYDKDGSWGLFCHGSQILTNGHGSTMLQTCFEFDIWKEHIPSRGFGFSFKNYHDKLHGAANNCSRFEFPIVEGSIPEGMRCPECHRSMEKHIAFICCHDQTSLADS
;
A
#
# COMPACT_ATOMS: atom_id res chain seq x y z
N MET A 1 77.27 29.33 -10.89
CA MET A 1 77.06 30.73 -11.29
C MET A 1 76.35 31.42 -10.12
N CYS A 2 77.12 31.96 -9.17
CA CYS A 2 77.37 33.41 -8.95
C CYS A 2 76.12 34.11 -8.39
N HIS A 3 76.07 34.67 -7.17
CA HIS A 3 76.99 35.57 -6.46
C HIS A 3 76.78 35.48 -4.92
N LEU A 4 77.83 35.28 -4.10
CA LEU A 4 78.66 36.24 -3.33
C LEU A 4 78.15 36.66 -1.92
N ARG A 5 78.97 36.30 -0.90
CA ARG A 5 79.48 37.09 0.26
C ARG A 5 78.47 37.80 1.19
N SER A 6 78.70 38.01 2.50
CA SER A 6 79.81 37.80 3.45
C SER A 6 79.35 38.40 4.79
N ASN A 7 79.71 37.75 5.91
CA ASN A 7 80.10 38.27 7.23
C ASN A 7 79.65 39.68 7.68
N TYR A 8 79.21 39.82 8.94
CA TYR A 8 80.11 40.22 10.04
C TYR A 8 79.41 40.45 11.41
N LEU A 9 80.07 39.93 12.46
CA LEU A 9 80.30 40.50 13.81
C LEU A 9 79.15 40.87 14.79
N ARG A 10 79.09 40.07 15.87
CA ARG A 10 79.09 40.45 17.33
C ARG A 10 79.42 41.92 17.65
N PRO A 11 78.92 42.53 18.77
CA PRO A 11 79.33 42.14 20.14
C PRO A 11 78.28 42.34 21.27
N THR A 12 78.13 41.42 22.24
CA THR A 12 78.82 41.25 23.55
C THR A 12 78.47 42.23 24.69
N LYS A 13 78.37 41.61 25.89
CA LYS A 13 78.70 42.05 27.26
C LYS A 13 77.52 42.50 28.14
N SER A 14 77.16 41.72 29.17
CA SER A 14 77.79 41.59 30.52
C SER A 14 77.32 42.73 31.44
N LYS A 15 76.86 42.59 32.67
CA LYS A 15 77.29 41.78 33.83
C LYS A 15 76.13 41.82 34.84
N ASP A 16 75.86 40.72 35.54
CA ASP A 16 76.19 40.50 36.96
C ASP A 16 76.04 41.73 37.88
N GLN A 17 75.07 41.70 38.80
CA GLN A 17 75.32 41.47 40.23
C GLN A 17 74.04 41.60 41.09
N HIS A 18 73.85 40.59 41.95
CA HIS A 18 73.39 40.61 43.35
C HIS A 18 73.02 42.00 43.94
N ASN A 19 72.00 42.16 44.79
CA ASN A 19 71.52 41.26 45.83
C ASN A 19 70.17 41.75 46.40
N GLN A 20 69.43 40.79 46.94
CA GLN A 20 68.40 40.88 47.99
C GLN A 20 68.10 42.25 48.61
N THR A 21 66.83 42.64 48.62
CA THR A 21 66.05 42.76 49.88
C THR A 21 64.56 42.87 49.58
N THR A 22 63.82 42.16 50.42
CA THR A 22 62.36 42.08 50.58
C THR A 22 61.71 43.45 50.75
N ASP A 23 60.59 43.70 50.08
CA ASP A 23 59.31 43.81 50.79
C ASP A 23 58.12 43.87 49.83
N GLU A 24 57.06 43.18 50.26
CA GLU A 24 55.77 43.03 49.61
C GLU A 24 55.04 44.36 49.45
N THR A 25 54.32 44.53 48.34
CA THR A 25 52.93 45.02 48.39
C THR A 25 52.19 44.68 47.11
N SER A 26 50.97 44.20 47.35
CA SER A 26 50.02 43.55 46.45
C SER A 26 49.42 44.47 45.38
N LYS A 27 49.17 43.89 44.19
CA LYS A 27 48.05 44.29 43.33
C LYS A 27 47.21 43.06 42.98
N SER A 28 46.00 43.10 43.54
CA SER A 28 44.81 42.30 43.25
C SER A 28 44.61 42.01 41.76
N SER A 29 44.54 40.74 41.39
CA SER A 29 43.96 40.24 40.13
C SER A 29 42.67 39.49 40.46
N ASN A 30 41.56 39.91 39.86
CA ASN A 30 40.20 39.44 40.12
C ASN A 30 40.05 37.91 39.91
N PRO A 31 39.58 37.11 40.89
CA PRO A 31 39.49 35.65 40.78
C PRO A 31 38.58 35.17 39.64
N LYS A 32 37.56 35.96 39.26
CA LYS A 32 36.69 35.68 38.10
C LYS A 32 37.45 35.69 36.77
N GLN A 33 38.47 36.54 36.64
CA GLN A 33 39.29 36.63 35.42
C GLN A 33 40.22 35.42 35.28
N ARG A 34 40.74 34.90 36.40
CA ARG A 34 41.63 33.73 36.45
C ARG A 34 40.87 32.44 36.11
N LEU A 35 39.65 32.29 36.63
CA LEU A 35 38.75 31.17 36.30
C LEU A 35 38.38 31.15 34.81
N LEU A 36 38.14 32.32 34.21
CA LEU A 36 37.85 32.42 32.79
C LEU A 36 39.01 31.96 31.91
N THR A 37 40.24 32.33 32.29
CA THR A 37 41.43 31.93 31.55
C THR A 37 41.67 30.43 31.67
N THR A 38 41.40 29.82 32.83
CA THR A 38 41.58 28.38 33.02
C THR A 38 40.56 27.56 32.21
N LEU A 39 39.26 27.89 32.26
CA LEU A 39 38.21 27.18 31.50
C LEU A 39 38.37 27.30 29.99
N THR A 40 38.69 28.50 29.48
CA THR A 40 38.99 28.69 28.05
C THR A 40 40.25 27.94 27.61
N THR A 41 41.25 27.84 28.49
CA THR A 41 42.46 27.06 28.22
C THR A 41 42.20 25.56 28.24
N THR A 42 41.34 25.05 29.13
CA THR A 42 40.98 23.62 29.20
C THR A 42 40.16 23.18 28.00
N ILE A 43 39.21 24.01 27.54
CA ILE A 43 38.44 23.75 26.32
C ILE A 43 39.37 23.81 25.10
N MET A 44 40.24 24.82 24.98
CA MET A 44 41.25 24.85 23.89
C MET A 44 42.24 23.67 23.95
N GLN A 45 42.59 23.18 25.14
CA GLN A 45 43.53 22.06 25.32
C GLN A 45 42.90 20.69 25.03
N SER A 46 41.62 20.50 25.31
CA SER A 46 40.89 19.29 24.93
C SER A 46 40.69 19.19 23.42
N PHE A 47 40.49 20.31 22.72
CA PHE A 47 40.48 20.35 21.26
C PHE A 47 41.87 20.17 20.61
N THR A 48 42.95 20.68 21.22
CA THR A 48 44.31 20.51 20.67
C THR A 48 44.93 19.13 20.92
N ARG A 49 44.56 18.43 22.01
CA ARG A 49 45.02 17.05 22.28
C ARG A 49 44.54 16.01 21.25
N VAL A 50 43.45 16.28 20.54
CA VAL A 50 42.91 15.36 19.51
C VAL A 50 43.72 15.47 18.21
N VAL A 51 44.20 16.67 17.87
CA VAL A 51 44.94 16.98 16.62
C VAL A 51 46.35 16.36 16.60
N ASP A 52 47.01 16.23 17.75
CA ASP A 52 48.40 15.75 17.84
C ASP A 52 48.58 14.22 17.71
N SER A 53 47.49 13.45 17.59
CA SER A 53 47.55 11.98 17.53
C SER A 53 47.90 11.38 16.16
N SER A 54 48.11 12.20 15.12
CA SER A 54 48.23 11.75 13.72
C SER A 54 49.57 12.04 13.04
N VAL A 55 50.72 11.78 13.67
CA VAL A 55 52.02 11.81 12.95
C VAL A 55 53.00 10.74 13.46
N ASN A 56 52.98 9.53 12.87
CA ASN A 56 54.21 8.88 12.35
C ASN A 56 53.93 7.61 11.52
N PRO A 57 54.63 7.38 10.39
CA PRO A 57 54.45 6.21 9.53
C PRO A 57 55.55 5.14 9.71
N HIS A 58 55.17 3.85 9.58
CA HIS A 58 55.88 2.72 8.92
C HIS A 58 55.80 1.35 9.63
N GLN A 59 55.14 0.39 8.93
CA GLN A 59 55.40 -1.08 8.77
C GLN A 59 55.45 -2.00 10.03
N PRO A 60 55.22 -3.35 9.97
CA PRO A 60 55.51 -4.27 8.85
C PRO A 60 54.60 -5.55 8.66
N HIS A 61 54.96 -6.35 7.63
CA HIS A 61 54.87 -7.83 7.42
C HIS A 61 53.61 -8.65 7.79
N GLN A 62 52.94 -9.36 6.87
CA GLN A 62 53.25 -10.61 6.12
C GLN A 62 52.89 -11.95 6.83
N HIS A 63 52.16 -12.80 6.07
CA HIS A 63 52.08 -14.27 6.05
C HIS A 63 50.95 -15.07 6.74
N HIS A 64 50.16 -15.74 5.87
CA HIS A 64 49.77 -17.18 5.85
C HIS A 64 48.77 -17.69 6.93
N ASN A 65 47.86 -18.64 6.69
CA ASN A 65 47.38 -19.42 5.54
C ASN A 65 46.15 -20.24 6.00
N ASN A 66 45.41 -20.77 5.02
CA ASN A 66 44.70 -22.08 5.01
C ASN A 66 43.24 -22.24 5.47
N PHE A 67 42.41 -22.61 4.45
CA PHE A 67 41.49 -23.78 4.34
C PHE A 67 40.36 -23.93 5.40
N LEU A 68 39.13 -24.40 5.12
CA LEU A 68 38.60 -25.32 4.10
C LEU A 68 37.05 -25.20 4.11
N SER A 69 36.44 -25.52 2.97
CA SER A 69 35.03 -25.81 2.76
C SER A 69 34.49 -26.96 3.61
N MET A 70 33.20 -26.94 3.98
CA MET A 70 32.33 -28.13 3.88
C MET A 70 30.84 -27.78 3.98
N SER A 71 30.07 -28.28 3.02
CA SER A 71 28.61 -28.40 3.03
C SER A 71 28.12 -29.34 4.12
N LEU A 72 26.88 -29.17 4.61
CA LEU A 72 25.97 -30.28 4.91
C LEU A 72 24.53 -29.78 5.11
N ASN A 73 23.62 -30.39 4.34
CA ASN A 73 22.18 -30.49 4.59
C ASN A 73 21.93 -31.12 5.98
N PRO A 74 20.75 -30.87 6.58
CA PRO A 74 19.93 -32.04 6.90
C PRO A 74 18.43 -31.83 6.67
N ARG A 75 17.84 -32.83 6.01
CA ARG A 75 16.42 -33.15 6.03
C ARG A 75 16.27 -34.40 6.90
N GLN A 76 15.19 -34.45 7.69
CA GLN A 76 14.61 -35.57 8.46
C GLN A 76 14.84 -35.57 9.99
N GLN A 77 13.76 -35.26 10.71
CA GLN A 77 13.21 -35.83 11.97
C GLN A 77 11.91 -35.01 12.22
N LEU A 78 10.72 -35.48 12.59
CA LEU A 78 10.18 -36.79 12.96
C LEU A 78 8.63 -36.64 12.93
N LEU A 79 7.91 -37.71 12.59
CA LEU A 79 6.45 -37.81 12.68
C LEU A 79 5.94 -37.70 14.13
N GLY A 80 4.73 -37.16 14.29
CA GLY A 80 3.79 -37.57 15.34
C GLY A 80 3.30 -36.45 16.24
N MET A 81 2.05 -36.03 16.06
CA MET A 81 1.03 -35.97 17.13
C MET A 81 -0.31 -35.54 16.53
N ALA A 82 -1.26 -36.48 16.53
CA ALA A 82 -2.66 -36.23 16.27
C ALA A 82 -3.32 -35.71 17.55
N TYR A 83 -4.06 -34.60 17.46
CA TYR A 83 -5.09 -34.26 18.44
C TYR A 83 -6.34 -33.74 17.72
N SER A 84 -7.43 -34.44 18.00
CA SER A 84 -8.83 -34.13 17.69
C SER A 84 -9.30 -32.92 18.51
N ILE A 85 -9.94 -31.93 17.89
CA ILE A 85 -10.88 -31.02 18.56
C ILE A 85 -12.09 -30.76 17.64
N MET A 86 -13.27 -31.03 18.19
CA MET A 86 -14.60 -30.85 17.60
C MET A 86 -14.99 -29.37 17.40
N PRO A 87 -15.98 -29.08 16.52
CA PRO A 87 -16.42 -27.73 16.20
C PRO A 87 -17.33 -27.15 17.28
N GLN A 88 -17.05 -25.92 17.69
CA GLN A 88 -17.89 -25.16 18.62
C GLN A 88 -18.85 -24.27 17.82
N GLN A 89 -20.14 -24.61 17.92
CA GLN A 89 -21.26 -23.77 17.49
C GLN A 89 -21.31 -22.50 18.35
N GLN A 90 -21.41 -21.32 17.72
CA GLN A 90 -22.00 -20.15 18.36
C GLN A 90 -22.94 -19.41 17.42
N LEU A 91 -24.13 -19.20 17.96
CA LEU A 91 -25.37 -18.67 17.42
C LEU A 91 -25.55 -17.26 17.98
N MET A 92 -25.61 -16.23 17.13
CA MET A 92 -26.23 -14.91 17.39
C MET A 92 -26.42 -14.25 16.02
N GLY A 93 -27.57 -13.71 15.61
CA GLY A 93 -28.65 -13.09 16.36
C GLY A 93 -28.91 -11.72 15.74
N LEU A 94 -29.75 -11.68 14.70
CA LEU A 94 -30.19 -10.48 13.98
C LEU A 94 -30.92 -9.50 14.92
N LYS A 95 -30.54 -8.22 14.89
CA LYS A 95 -31.43 -7.10 15.22
C LYS A 95 -31.21 -5.97 14.23
N GLY A 96 -32.22 -5.75 13.38
CA GLY A 96 -32.35 -4.58 12.55
C GLY A 96 -32.85 -3.37 13.34
N ASN A 97 -32.63 -2.18 12.80
CA ASN A 97 -33.39 -0.97 13.13
C ASN A 97 -33.51 -0.11 11.87
N THR A 98 -34.72 -0.05 11.35
CA THR A 98 -35.28 0.95 10.45
C THR A 98 -35.47 2.28 11.17
N MET A 99 -35.17 3.40 10.51
CA MET A 99 -35.82 4.68 10.80
C MET A 99 -36.18 5.43 9.52
N ILE A 100 -37.36 6.02 9.59
CA ILE A 100 -38.22 6.57 8.54
C ILE A 100 -38.18 8.11 8.67
N GLU A 101 -38.09 8.82 7.55
CA GLU A 101 -38.34 10.27 7.41
C GLU A 101 -39.80 10.64 7.71
N PRO A 102 -40.09 11.92 7.99
CA PRO A 102 -41.06 12.58 7.12
C PRO A 102 -40.78 14.07 6.78
N MET A 103 -41.35 14.47 5.63
CA MET A 103 -41.36 15.81 5.05
C MET A 103 -42.51 16.73 5.53
N HIS A 104 -42.24 18.05 5.42
CA HIS A 104 -43.08 19.20 5.03
C HIS A 104 -44.37 19.63 5.77
N THR A 105 -44.49 20.94 6.05
CA THR A 105 -45.53 21.84 5.48
C THR A 105 -45.33 23.34 5.84
N SER A 106 -45.94 24.20 5.02
CA SER A 106 -45.69 25.62 4.72
C SER A 106 -46.45 26.66 5.55
N ARG A 107 -46.03 27.96 5.53
CA ARG A 107 -46.85 29.18 5.24
C ARG A 107 -46.09 30.52 5.46
N GLN A 108 -46.28 31.46 4.52
CA GLN A 108 -46.07 32.94 4.57
C GLN A 108 -47.47 33.64 4.60
N PRO A 109 -47.66 34.99 4.53
CA PRO A 109 -46.81 36.21 4.70
C PRO A 109 -47.45 37.33 5.59
N GLU A 110 -46.74 38.43 5.93
CA GLU A 110 -47.18 39.83 5.65
C GLU A 110 -46.23 40.96 6.17
N MET A 111 -46.38 42.12 5.51
CA MET A 111 -45.53 43.31 5.40
C MET A 111 -45.52 44.29 6.61
N ILE A 112 -44.44 45.10 6.72
CA ILE A 112 -44.37 46.60 6.78
C ILE A 112 -43.00 47.04 7.38
N GLY A 113 -42.23 47.89 6.68
CA GLY A 113 -40.99 48.55 7.17
C GLY A 113 -41.26 49.94 7.79
N PRO A 114 -40.29 50.88 7.89
CA PRO A 114 -38.82 50.80 7.81
C PRO A 114 -38.11 51.50 9.03
N VAL A 115 -36.78 51.65 8.94
CA VAL A 115 -35.93 52.76 9.46
C VAL A 115 -34.77 52.37 10.41
N GLN A 116 -33.56 52.62 9.89
CA GLN A 116 -32.26 52.99 10.52
C GLN A 116 -31.39 51.95 11.27
N ASN A 117 -30.19 51.76 10.70
CA ASN A 117 -28.97 51.21 11.33
C ASN A 117 -28.57 52.03 12.58
N PRO A 118 -27.97 51.37 13.59
CA PRO A 118 -26.51 51.35 13.62
C PRO A 118 -25.91 49.96 13.93
N THR A 119 -24.80 49.68 13.24
CA THR A 119 -23.67 48.82 13.61
C THR A 119 -23.68 48.24 15.03
N MET A 120 -23.83 46.92 15.13
CA MET A 120 -23.48 46.09 16.29
C MET A 120 -22.96 44.73 15.80
N GLN A 121 -21.66 44.51 16.04
CA GLN A 121 -21.04 43.25 16.46
C GLN A 121 -21.58 41.95 15.86
N GLN A 122 -20.99 41.52 14.74
CA GLN A 122 -20.88 40.09 14.44
C GLN A 122 -19.71 39.50 15.22
N LEU A 123 -20.07 38.64 16.17
CA LEU A 123 -19.20 37.65 16.80
C LEU A 123 -18.60 36.73 15.73
N ASN A 124 -17.41 37.08 15.25
CA ASN A 124 -16.51 36.10 14.67
C ASN A 124 -15.86 35.33 15.83
N VAL A 125 -16.45 34.19 16.18
CA VAL A 125 -15.74 33.12 16.91
C VAL A 125 -14.78 32.48 15.91
N GLY A 126 -13.68 33.18 15.66
CA GLY A 126 -12.48 32.57 15.09
C GLY A 126 -11.68 31.99 16.24
N GLU A 127 -11.46 30.67 16.22
CA GLU A 127 -10.51 29.97 17.10
C GLU A 127 -9.11 30.57 16.93
N ARG A 128 -8.83 31.63 17.69
CA ARG A 128 -7.48 32.07 18.01
C ARG A 128 -6.95 31.12 19.07
N ASN A 129 -6.29 30.05 18.64
CA ASN A 129 -5.26 29.41 19.46
C ASN A 129 -4.03 30.33 19.46
N SER A 130 -4.18 31.52 20.02
CA SER A 130 -3.05 32.37 20.40
C SER A 130 -2.47 31.77 21.66
N ILE A 131 -1.33 31.09 21.51
CA ILE A 131 -0.44 30.73 22.61
C ILE A 131 -0.22 32.03 23.41
N SER A 132 -0.75 32.08 24.64
CA SER A 132 -0.77 33.30 25.43
C SER A 132 0.64 33.60 25.94
N CYS A 133 1.38 34.44 25.20
CA CYS A 133 2.60 35.05 25.70
C CYS A 133 2.26 36.25 26.60
N THR A 134 2.99 36.41 27.69
CA THR A 134 2.86 37.59 28.56
C THR A 134 3.33 38.85 27.81
N LEU A 135 2.95 40.03 28.29
CA LEU A 135 3.28 41.30 27.63
C LEU A 135 4.80 41.53 27.49
N ASP A 136 5.58 40.94 28.40
CA ASP A 136 7.05 40.98 28.43
C ASP A 136 7.68 40.00 27.42
N GLU A 137 7.13 38.78 27.31
CA GLU A 137 7.55 37.78 26.31
C GLU A 137 7.39 38.28 24.87
N ASN A 138 6.36 39.09 24.58
CA ASN A 138 6.18 39.68 23.26
C ASN A 138 7.26 40.72 22.91
N ALA A 139 7.78 41.45 23.92
CA ALA A 139 8.86 42.41 23.72
C ALA A 139 10.20 41.69 23.46
N ILE A 140 10.47 40.61 24.20
CA ILE A 140 11.65 39.77 24.01
C ILE A 140 11.60 39.05 22.66
N MET A 141 10.46 38.49 22.28
CA MET A 141 10.29 37.84 20.98
C MET A 141 10.54 38.80 19.82
N LYS A 142 10.17 40.09 19.96
CA LYS A 142 10.51 41.10 18.96
C LYS A 142 12.03 41.29 18.84
N GLN A 143 12.73 41.39 19.96
CA GLN A 143 14.20 41.49 19.94
C GLN A 143 14.85 40.25 19.32
N VAL A 144 14.35 39.06 19.63
CA VAL A 144 14.82 37.80 19.03
C VAL A 144 14.62 37.80 17.51
N LEU A 145 13.47 38.26 17.03
CA LEU A 145 13.20 38.39 15.59
C LEU A 145 14.13 39.43 14.93
N ASP A 146 14.44 40.52 15.61
CA ASP A 146 15.35 41.57 15.11
C ASP A 146 16.81 41.06 14.94
N THR A 147 17.19 39.96 15.61
CA THR A 147 18.51 39.29 15.42
C THR A 147 18.60 38.42 14.16
N HIS A 148 17.53 38.30 13.37
CA HIS A 148 17.47 37.38 12.24
C HIS A 148 17.87 38.05 10.93
N LEU A 149 19.15 37.92 10.55
CA LEU A 149 19.74 38.52 9.33
C LEU A 149 20.44 37.44 8.47
N PRO A 150 19.70 36.48 7.90
CA PRO A 150 20.30 35.37 7.17
C PRO A 150 21.02 35.84 5.89
N ASP A 151 22.28 35.43 5.71
CA ASP A 151 23.11 35.79 4.55
C ASP A 151 23.11 34.72 3.43
N GLY A 152 22.33 33.64 3.63
CA GLY A 152 22.24 32.50 2.73
C GLY A 152 23.25 31.39 3.00
N THR A 153 24.04 31.47 4.08
CA THR A 153 24.97 30.41 4.47
C THR A 153 24.23 29.10 4.79
N ILE A 154 24.58 28.03 4.07
CA ILE A 154 23.99 26.71 4.25
C ILE A 154 24.88 25.87 5.16
N VAL A 155 24.29 25.36 6.24
CA VAL A 155 24.93 24.42 7.17
C VAL A 155 24.29 23.04 7.00
N ASP A 156 25.11 22.00 7.06
CA ASP A 156 24.65 20.61 7.21
C ASP A 156 24.11 20.38 8.63
N GLY A 157 22.92 20.93 8.86
CA GLY A 157 22.24 20.81 10.15
C GLY A 157 21.85 19.37 10.49
N LYS A 158 21.72 18.48 9.49
CA LYS A 158 21.31 17.09 9.74
C LYS A 158 22.42 16.32 10.47
N SER A 159 23.66 16.46 10.02
CA SER A 159 24.80 15.84 10.70
C SER A 159 25.05 16.43 12.09
N LEU A 160 24.85 17.74 12.28
CA LEU A 160 24.94 18.37 13.61
C LEU A 160 23.86 17.85 14.57
N MET A 161 22.62 17.72 14.09
CA MET A 161 21.50 17.18 14.87
C MET A 161 21.73 15.71 15.27
N GLN A 162 22.21 14.87 14.35
CA GLN A 162 22.56 13.48 14.63
C GLN A 162 23.69 13.37 15.65
N MET A 163 24.74 14.20 15.52
CA MET A 163 25.85 14.23 16.47
C MET A 163 25.40 14.65 17.87
N ALA A 164 24.56 15.70 17.98
CA ALA A 164 24.04 16.14 19.26
C ALA A 164 23.15 15.07 19.92
N GLU A 165 22.31 14.39 19.14
CA GLU A 165 21.47 13.28 19.63
C GLU A 165 22.32 12.11 20.13
N GLU A 166 23.32 11.67 19.36
CA GLU A 166 24.24 10.59 19.75
C GLU A 166 24.96 10.92 21.07
N LEU A 167 25.51 12.14 21.21
CA LEU A 167 26.20 12.59 22.42
C LEU A 167 25.27 12.68 23.63
N LEU A 168 24.04 13.18 23.45
CA LEU A 168 23.09 13.33 24.56
C LEU A 168 22.47 11.98 24.98
N GLN A 169 22.23 11.05 24.03
CA GLN A 169 21.67 9.72 24.33
C GLN A 169 22.67 8.77 25.00
N ASP A 170 23.93 8.72 24.54
CA ASP A 170 24.98 7.85 25.11
C ASP A 170 25.24 8.19 26.60
N ILE A 171 25.03 9.44 27.01
CA ILE A 171 25.25 9.92 28.39
C ILE A 171 24.00 9.74 29.27
N THR A 172 22.80 9.88 28.72
CA THR A 172 21.54 9.72 29.46
C THR A 172 21.27 8.26 29.84
N ILE A 173 21.72 7.30 29.02
CA ILE A 173 21.57 5.85 29.25
C ILE A 173 22.59 5.33 30.29
N ASN A 174 23.81 5.86 30.31
CA ASN A 174 24.87 5.40 31.22
C ASN A 174 24.69 5.84 32.69
N ALA A 175 23.85 6.84 32.96
CA ALA A 175 23.51 7.25 34.33
C ALA A 175 22.61 6.21 35.07
N GLU A 176 21.88 5.36 34.33
CA GLU A 176 20.98 4.35 34.91
C GLU A 176 21.61 2.95 35.06
N SER A 177 22.68 2.64 34.33
CA SER A 177 23.30 1.32 34.31
C SER A 177 24.62 1.24 35.10
N THR A 178 24.59 1.53 36.40
CA THR A 178 25.66 1.06 37.32
C THR A 178 25.39 -0.39 37.75
N SER A 179 25.47 -1.33 36.80
CA SER A 179 25.77 -2.74 37.13
C SER A 179 26.37 -3.48 35.92
N SER A 180 27.66 -3.82 36.07
CA SER A 180 28.46 -4.79 35.31
C SER A 180 28.46 -4.73 33.77
N VAL A 181 29.56 -4.27 33.19
CA VAL A 181 30.49 -5.02 32.29
C VAL A 181 31.42 -3.99 31.65
N ALA A 182 32.62 -3.84 32.19
CA ALA A 182 33.66 -2.98 31.63
C ALA A 182 34.61 -3.85 30.81
N GLN A 183 34.64 -3.69 29.48
CA GLN A 183 35.86 -3.80 28.63
C GLN A 183 35.61 -3.74 27.11
N THR A 184 34.36 -3.75 26.62
CA THR A 184 34.07 -3.64 25.17
C THR A 184 33.67 -2.24 24.67
N ASP A 185 33.23 -1.33 25.56
CA ASP A 185 32.67 -0.04 25.14
C ASP A 185 33.70 1.06 24.81
N VAL A 186 34.93 0.94 25.31
CA VAL A 186 35.99 1.97 25.10
C VAL A 186 36.42 2.05 23.62
N VAL A 187 36.42 0.91 22.91
CA VAL A 187 36.85 0.82 21.50
C VAL A 187 35.78 1.34 20.53
N GLN A 188 34.50 1.31 20.90
CA GLN A 188 33.42 1.93 20.11
C GLN A 188 33.33 3.44 20.31
N LEU A 189 33.70 3.95 21.50
CA LEU A 189 33.73 5.38 21.81
C LEU A 189 34.79 6.11 20.97
N GLU A 190 36.02 5.59 20.88
CA GLU A 190 37.12 6.20 20.09
C GLU A 190 36.80 6.31 18.58
N GLY A 191 36.15 5.29 18.00
CA GLY A 191 35.72 5.33 16.59
C GLY A 191 34.60 6.32 16.29
N LYS A 192 33.74 6.63 17.26
CA LYS A 192 32.68 7.65 17.17
C LYS A 192 33.26 9.07 17.28
N TYR A 193 34.19 9.32 18.20
CA TYR A 193 34.88 10.61 18.31
C TYR A 193 35.66 10.98 17.05
N HIS A 194 36.23 10.00 16.34
CA HIS A 194 36.89 10.24 15.05
C HIS A 194 35.94 10.73 13.94
N LYS A 195 34.65 10.36 13.99
CA LYS A 195 33.62 10.84 13.06
C LYS A 195 33.15 12.26 13.40
N ILE A 196 33.14 12.59 14.69
CA ILE A 196 32.87 13.94 15.23
C ILE A 196 34.03 14.90 14.86
N ASP A 197 35.28 14.43 14.93
CA ASP A 197 36.49 15.15 14.52
C ASP A 197 36.50 15.52 13.02
N VAL A 198 36.00 14.62 12.16
CA VAL A 198 35.83 14.87 10.72
C VAL A 198 34.73 15.89 10.41
N LEU A 199 33.69 16.01 11.26
CA LEU A 199 32.62 17.00 11.10
C LEU A 199 33.08 18.41 11.56
N LEU A 200 33.92 18.46 12.60
CA LEU A 200 34.46 19.70 13.20
C LEU A 200 35.67 20.27 12.45
N THR A 201 36.34 19.49 11.59
CA THR A 201 37.47 19.94 10.74
C THR A 201 37.07 20.85 9.58
N SER A 202 35.78 21.19 9.44
CA SER A 202 35.35 22.38 8.69
C SER A 202 35.71 23.64 9.49
N ASN A 203 36.84 24.28 9.15
CA ASN A 203 37.41 25.46 9.82
C ASN A 203 36.41 26.60 10.13
N ILE A 204 35.26 26.67 9.44
CA ILE A 204 34.25 27.72 9.63
C ILE A 204 33.27 27.39 10.76
N LEU A 205 32.89 26.10 10.91
CA LEU A 205 31.91 25.69 11.92
C LEU A 205 32.56 25.55 13.31
N SER A 206 33.79 25.03 13.39
CA SER A 206 34.50 24.88 14.67
C SER A 206 34.66 26.23 15.38
N HIS A 207 35.13 27.27 14.70
CA HIS A 207 35.26 28.60 15.28
C HIS A 207 33.91 29.21 15.74
N THR A 208 32.81 28.87 15.08
CA THR A 208 31.47 29.33 15.47
C THR A 208 30.97 28.59 16.72
N ILE A 209 31.17 27.27 16.76
CA ILE A 209 30.85 26.41 17.92
C ILE A 209 31.68 26.82 19.14
N ASP A 210 32.97 27.11 18.96
CA ASP A 210 33.87 27.55 20.03
C ASP A 210 33.43 28.90 20.63
N LYS A 211 33.04 29.85 19.76
CA LYS A 211 32.48 31.14 20.19
C LYS A 211 31.18 30.97 20.95
N LEU A 212 30.28 30.12 20.45
CA LEU A 212 29.02 29.80 21.12
C LEU A 212 29.28 29.15 22.49
N ALA A 213 30.23 28.21 22.58
CA ALA A 213 30.57 27.53 23.82
C ALA A 213 31.12 28.51 24.86
N CYS A 214 32.07 29.36 24.45
CA CYS A 214 32.66 30.39 25.30
C CYS A 214 31.62 31.38 25.80
N GLU A 215 30.75 31.89 24.92
CA GLU A 215 29.70 32.84 25.30
C GLU A 215 28.67 32.19 26.22
N MET A 216 28.22 30.97 25.90
CA MET A 216 27.26 30.23 26.71
C MET A 216 27.79 30.00 28.13
N LEU A 217 29.00 29.46 28.28
CA LEU A 217 29.62 29.22 29.60
C LEU A 217 29.92 30.52 30.36
N PHE A 218 30.46 31.54 29.68
CA PHE A 218 30.76 32.84 30.28
C PHE A 218 29.50 33.50 30.86
N LYS A 219 28.42 33.47 30.09
CA LYS A 219 27.15 34.08 30.48
C LYS A 219 26.44 33.28 31.56
N LEU A 220 26.50 31.95 31.53
CA LEU A 220 25.98 31.11 32.62
C LEU A 220 26.65 31.40 33.98
N LEU A 221 27.92 31.83 33.99
CA LEU A 221 28.66 32.20 35.20
C LEU A 221 28.45 33.65 35.67
N THR A 222 27.97 34.53 34.79
CA THR A 222 27.93 35.99 35.03
C THR A 222 26.54 36.62 35.00
N SER A 223 25.60 36.01 34.28
CA SER A 223 24.21 36.44 34.11
C SER A 223 23.28 35.62 35.00
N VAL A 224 22.22 36.25 35.50
CA VAL A 224 21.14 35.58 36.24
C VAL A 224 19.91 35.32 35.36
N ASP A 225 19.83 35.97 34.18
CA ASP A 225 18.65 35.92 33.31
C ASP A 225 18.92 35.12 32.02
N GLY A 226 18.11 34.08 31.77
CA GLY A 226 18.18 33.23 30.59
C GLY A 226 17.78 33.92 29.28
N ASP A 227 16.99 35.00 29.35
CA ASP A 227 16.57 35.77 28.15
C ASP A 227 17.75 36.53 27.55
N SER A 228 18.54 37.19 28.40
CA SER A 228 19.78 37.85 27.98
C SER A 228 20.79 36.88 27.36
N ILE A 229 20.88 35.64 27.85
CA ILE A 229 21.79 34.62 27.30
C ILE A 229 21.31 34.20 25.90
N ALA A 230 20.01 33.90 25.76
CA ALA A 230 19.42 33.52 24.48
C ALA A 230 19.67 34.60 23.40
N LEU A 231 19.45 35.88 23.73
CA LEU A 231 19.72 37.00 22.80
C LEU A 231 21.19 37.07 22.39
N SER A 232 22.13 36.90 23.32
CA SER A 232 23.57 36.91 23.00
C SER A 232 23.96 35.77 22.06
N LEU A 233 23.41 34.57 22.26
CA LEU A 233 23.64 33.43 21.37
C LEU A 233 23.05 33.71 19.98
N PHE A 234 21.83 34.26 19.90
CA PHE A 234 21.20 34.57 18.60
C PHE A 234 21.95 35.62 17.78
N HIS A 235 22.62 36.58 18.41
CA HIS A 235 23.50 37.53 17.73
C HIS A 235 24.76 36.86 17.16
N LEU A 236 25.35 35.88 17.86
CA LEU A 236 26.51 35.16 17.35
C LEU A 236 26.20 34.31 16.11
N VAL A 237 24.95 33.87 15.96
CA VAL A 237 24.47 33.12 14.80
C VAL A 237 23.47 33.93 13.96
N GLU A 238 23.59 35.26 13.92
CA GLU A 238 22.62 36.14 13.23
C GLU A 238 22.45 35.81 11.73
N ASN A 239 23.54 35.40 11.09
CA ASN A 239 23.67 35.07 9.67
C ASN A 239 22.98 33.76 9.24
N PHE A 240 22.56 32.92 10.18
CA PHE A 240 22.00 31.60 9.88
C PHE A 240 20.46 31.60 9.89
N HIS A 241 19.86 30.72 9.08
CA HIS A 241 18.42 30.43 9.19
C HIS A 241 18.09 29.75 10.54
N TRP A 242 16.83 29.86 10.97
CA TRP A 242 16.37 29.40 12.29
C TRP A 242 16.71 27.94 12.62
N ASP A 243 16.60 27.05 11.62
CA ASP A 243 16.99 25.64 11.72
C ASP A 243 18.49 25.46 11.98
N ALA A 244 19.34 26.22 11.28
CA ALA A 244 20.79 26.17 11.45
C ALA A 244 21.24 26.81 12.76
N LYS A 245 20.60 27.91 13.19
CA LYS A 245 20.82 28.52 14.52
C LYS A 245 20.59 27.49 15.62
N LEU A 246 19.47 26.78 15.56
CA LEU A 246 19.13 25.75 16.54
C LEU A 246 20.11 24.58 16.52
N ALA A 247 20.45 24.05 15.33
CA ALA A 247 21.38 22.93 15.19
C ALA A 247 22.77 23.25 15.75
N LEU A 248 23.30 24.46 15.50
CA LEU A 248 24.59 24.91 16.02
C LEU A 248 24.57 25.03 17.56
N ILE A 249 23.54 25.68 18.11
CA ILE A 249 23.42 25.87 19.57
C ILE A 249 23.23 24.52 20.29
N LEU A 250 22.44 23.61 19.72
CA LEU A 250 22.23 22.27 20.28
C LEU A 250 23.51 21.43 20.23
N ALA A 251 24.26 21.48 19.13
CA ALA A 251 25.55 20.79 19.02
C ALA A 251 26.57 21.37 20.02
N THR A 252 26.64 22.69 20.17
CA THR A 252 27.46 23.34 21.21
C THR A 252 27.10 22.84 22.60
N PHE A 253 25.81 22.77 22.92
CA PHE A 253 25.35 22.25 24.21
C PHE A 253 25.74 20.77 24.43
N ALA A 254 25.54 19.91 23.43
CA ALA A 254 25.90 18.50 23.52
C ALA A 254 27.42 18.31 23.78
N LEU A 255 28.25 19.16 23.17
CA LEU A 255 29.70 19.16 23.42
C LEU A 255 30.03 19.58 24.85
N ILE A 256 29.44 20.68 25.35
CA ILE A 256 29.61 21.13 26.74
C ILE A 256 29.19 20.04 27.73
N TYR A 257 28.06 19.40 27.46
CA TYR A 257 27.55 18.32 28.30
C TYR A 257 28.50 17.11 28.36
N SER A 258 29.12 16.77 27.24
CA SER A 258 30.09 15.68 27.16
C SER A 258 31.41 15.98 27.89
N THR A 259 31.86 17.25 27.92
CA THR A 259 33.11 17.64 28.58
C THR A 259 32.99 17.69 30.10
N ASP A 260 31.87 18.20 30.65
CA ASP A 260 31.65 18.28 32.11
C ASP A 260 31.55 16.88 32.75
N GLN A 261 30.98 15.89 32.05
CA GLN A 261 30.91 14.49 32.51
C GLN A 261 32.30 13.82 32.55
N LEU A 262 33.20 14.15 31.62
CA LEU A 262 34.56 13.64 31.63
C LEU A 262 35.35 14.15 32.84
N GLU A 263 35.22 15.43 33.21
CA GLU A 263 35.90 16.00 34.39
C GLU A 263 35.32 15.46 35.72
N MET A 264 33.99 15.27 35.81
CA MET A 264 33.39 14.58 36.98
C MET A 264 33.90 13.14 37.13
N SER A 265 34.09 12.40 36.03
CA SER A 265 34.59 11.02 36.08
C SER A 265 36.03 10.91 36.59
N THR A 266 36.83 11.96 36.40
CA THR A 266 38.21 12.03 36.91
C THR A 266 38.28 12.49 38.36
N ASP A 267 37.44 13.44 38.79
CA ASP A 267 37.42 13.93 40.19
C ASP A 267 36.80 12.92 41.17
N ILE A 268 35.80 12.14 40.72
CA ILE A 268 35.22 11.03 41.51
C ILE A 268 36.24 9.91 41.75
N LEU A 269 37.25 9.76 40.88
CA LEU A 269 38.32 8.78 41.08
C LEU A 269 39.41 9.26 42.06
N GLU A 270 39.59 10.57 42.28
CA GLU A 270 40.62 11.10 43.18
C GLU A 270 40.12 11.44 44.60
N GLN A 271 38.81 11.55 44.83
CA GLN A 271 38.28 11.84 46.18
C GLN A 271 37.22 10.84 46.67
N VAL A 272 37.69 9.82 47.39
CA VAL A 272 36.93 9.15 48.45
C VAL A 272 37.76 9.32 49.72
N PRO A 273 37.26 10.00 50.79
CA PRO A 273 36.26 9.34 51.63
C PRO A 273 35.19 10.20 52.33
N MET A 274 34.07 9.51 52.60
CA MET A 274 33.13 9.67 53.73
C MET A 274 32.07 10.79 53.63
N ILE A 275 30.84 10.41 53.23
CA ILE A 275 29.55 10.65 53.93
C ILE A 275 28.54 9.65 53.36
N THR A 276 28.27 8.57 54.10
CA THR A 276 27.06 7.75 53.97
C THR A 276 26.02 8.33 54.92
N GLU A 277 25.21 9.28 54.45
CA GLU A 277 23.89 9.66 54.97
C GLU A 277 23.41 10.84 54.09
N TYR A 278 22.11 10.92 53.77
CA TYR A 278 21.45 11.87 52.83
C TYR A 278 21.29 11.44 51.35
N SER A 279 20.96 10.18 51.07
CA SER A 279 20.50 9.76 49.74
C SER A 279 18.97 9.90 49.57
N THR A 280 18.43 11.12 49.49
CA THR A 280 17.08 11.44 48.94
C THR A 280 16.87 12.97 48.97
N PRO A 281 17.08 13.70 47.85
CA PRO A 281 16.07 13.87 46.79
C PRO A 281 16.66 14.05 45.35
N LEU A 282 17.66 13.26 44.95
CA LEU A 282 18.36 13.43 43.65
C LEU A 282 17.60 12.85 42.44
N LYS A 283 16.72 11.85 42.64
CA LYS A 283 16.04 11.12 41.56
C LYS A 283 15.05 11.98 40.73
N PRO A 284 14.12 12.74 41.33
CA PRO A 284 13.16 13.56 40.58
C PRO A 284 13.81 14.70 39.76
N ARG A 285 15.04 15.09 40.13
CA ARG A 285 15.81 16.18 39.51
C ARG A 285 16.49 15.72 38.22
N SER A 286 17.01 14.48 38.21
CA SER A 286 17.50 13.83 36.99
C SER A 286 16.34 13.61 36.01
N ASP A 287 15.17 13.22 36.52
CA ASP A 287 13.99 12.95 35.69
C ASP A 287 13.51 14.21 34.96
N ALA A 288 13.40 15.35 35.65
CA ALA A 288 12.97 16.62 35.04
C ALA A 288 13.98 17.19 34.02
N LEU A 289 15.29 17.01 34.26
CA LEU A 289 16.33 17.39 33.32
C LEU A 289 16.27 16.50 32.07
N ASN A 290 16.16 15.19 32.24
CA ASN A 290 16.07 14.23 31.14
C ASN A 290 14.80 14.46 30.30
N GLU A 291 13.67 14.77 30.94
CA GLU A 291 12.43 15.14 30.26
C GLU A 291 12.59 16.42 29.41
N LEU A 292 13.28 17.44 29.92
CA LEU A 292 13.55 18.65 29.16
C LEU A 292 14.53 18.40 28.01
N ILE A 293 15.60 17.63 28.21
CA ILE A 293 16.55 17.25 27.15
C ILE A 293 15.81 16.50 26.02
N TYR A 294 14.94 15.54 26.38
CA TYR A 294 14.12 14.82 25.41
C TYR A 294 13.19 15.77 24.64
N SER A 295 12.52 16.69 25.34
CA SER A 295 11.61 17.67 24.72
C SER A 295 12.34 18.64 23.77
N VAL A 296 13.54 19.07 24.15
CA VAL A 296 14.46 19.89 23.34
C VAL A 296 14.89 19.17 22.06
N LEU A 297 15.29 17.90 22.17
CA LEU A 297 15.68 17.06 21.04
C LEU A 297 14.51 16.84 20.07
N GLU A 298 13.35 16.43 20.58
CA GLU A 298 12.15 16.18 19.78
C GLU A 298 11.65 17.43 19.06
N LEU A 299 11.64 18.59 19.73
CA LEU A 299 11.28 19.86 19.10
C LEU A 299 12.31 20.28 18.05
N SER A 300 13.60 20.04 18.29
CA SER A 300 14.65 20.36 17.33
C SER A 300 14.51 19.53 16.05
N TRP A 301 14.29 18.22 16.18
CA TRP A 301 13.99 17.34 15.05
C TRP A 301 12.71 17.73 14.32
N CYS A 302 11.65 18.07 15.06
CA CYS A 302 10.38 18.50 14.46
C CYS A 302 10.54 19.78 13.63
N ILE A 303 11.28 20.78 14.14
CA ILE A 303 11.59 22.01 13.38
C ILE A 303 12.42 21.69 12.14
N PHE A 304 13.41 20.80 12.26
CA PHE A 304 14.29 20.44 11.15
C PHE A 304 13.55 19.74 10.00
N GLN A 305 12.55 18.90 10.30
CA GLN A 305 11.73 18.24 9.27
C GLN A 305 11.04 19.22 8.32
N PHE A 306 10.70 20.44 8.75
CA PHE A 306 10.11 21.46 7.87
C PHE A 306 11.10 22.01 6.84
N LYS A 307 12.42 21.97 7.12
CA LYS A 307 13.47 22.35 6.17
C LYS A 307 13.62 21.33 5.03
N GLU A 308 13.43 20.04 5.33
CA GLU A 308 13.57 18.96 4.33
C GLU A 308 12.38 18.89 3.34
N LEU A 309 11.33 19.71 3.54
CA LEU A 309 10.16 19.71 2.67
C LEU A 309 10.41 20.43 1.33
N PRO A 310 9.84 19.97 0.20
CA PRO A 310 10.03 20.58 -1.14
C PRO A 310 9.58 22.05 -1.20
N SER A 311 10.18 22.86 -2.08
CA SER A 311 9.88 24.31 -2.24
C SER A 311 8.44 24.66 -2.66
N VAL A 312 7.69 23.71 -3.24
CA VAL A 312 6.25 23.86 -3.55
C VAL A 312 5.38 24.00 -2.27
N SER A 313 6.01 23.83 -1.10
CA SER A 313 5.43 23.86 0.24
C SER A 313 4.77 25.20 0.66
N SER A 314 5.13 26.34 0.06
CA SER A 314 4.60 27.65 0.50
C SER A 314 3.10 27.86 0.21
N GLU A 315 2.49 27.07 -0.68
CA GLU A 315 1.08 27.18 -1.04
C GLU A 315 0.12 26.59 0.02
N VAL A 316 0.63 25.81 0.98
CA VAL A 316 -0.20 25.14 1.99
C VAL A 316 -0.36 26.03 3.23
N PRO A 317 -1.59 26.41 3.65
CA PRO A 317 -1.81 27.27 4.82
C PRO A 317 -1.21 26.71 6.12
N ALA A 318 -1.18 25.38 6.28
CA ALA A 318 -0.54 24.72 7.42
C ALA A 318 0.97 24.98 7.50
N MET A 319 1.65 25.03 6.35
CA MET A 319 3.07 25.37 6.28
C MET A 319 3.31 26.83 6.69
N THR A 320 2.51 27.77 6.16
CA THR A 320 2.64 29.19 6.50
C THR A 320 2.46 29.42 8.01
N ARG A 321 1.46 28.74 8.61
CA ARG A 321 1.24 28.77 10.06
C ARG A 321 2.41 28.16 10.83
N ALA A 322 2.94 27.02 10.40
CA ALA A 322 4.10 26.38 11.05
C ALA A 322 5.34 27.27 11.00
N LEU A 323 5.70 27.80 9.82
CA LEU A 323 6.86 28.67 9.62
C LEU A 323 6.76 29.96 10.45
N SER A 324 5.56 30.51 10.65
CA SER A 324 5.37 31.66 11.55
C SER A 324 5.61 31.35 13.03
N THR A 325 5.51 30.07 13.42
CA THR A 325 5.72 29.60 14.80
C THR A 325 7.15 29.10 15.05
N VAL A 326 7.91 28.79 13.98
CA VAL A 326 9.31 28.33 14.07
C VAL A 326 10.20 29.28 14.90
N PRO A 327 10.19 30.62 14.72
CA PRO A 327 11.03 31.50 15.53
C PRO A 327 10.75 31.40 17.04
N THR A 328 9.46 31.36 17.40
CA THR A 328 9.02 31.18 18.80
C THR A 328 9.43 29.81 19.34
N ALA A 329 9.32 28.76 18.53
CA ALA A 329 9.74 27.42 18.91
C ALA A 329 11.26 27.33 19.10
N VAL A 330 12.06 27.91 18.20
CA VAL A 330 13.52 27.97 18.34
C VAL A 330 13.92 28.73 19.59
N TYR A 331 13.28 29.86 19.88
CA TYR A 331 13.52 30.63 21.10
C TYR A 331 13.30 29.81 22.38
N TRP A 332 12.12 29.18 22.53
CA TRP A 332 11.83 28.36 23.72
C TRP A 332 12.72 27.12 23.81
N ASN A 333 13.11 26.55 22.67
CA ASN A 333 14.03 25.42 22.61
C ASN A 333 15.45 25.83 23.08
N VAL A 334 15.98 26.96 22.60
CA VAL A 334 17.25 27.53 23.07
C VAL A 334 17.20 27.88 24.56
N ARG A 335 16.07 28.41 25.06
CA ARG A 335 15.86 28.61 26.51
C ARG A 335 15.91 27.30 27.29
N GLY A 336 15.34 26.22 26.75
CA GLY A 336 15.48 24.86 27.27
C GLY A 336 16.93 24.41 27.32
N ILE A 337 17.67 24.57 26.23
CA ILE A 337 19.10 24.25 26.12
C ILE A 337 19.93 25.01 27.17
N ILE A 338 19.69 26.33 27.33
CA ILE A 338 20.37 27.16 28.32
C ILE A 338 20.06 26.69 29.74
N ALA A 339 18.80 26.35 30.04
CA ALA A 339 18.42 25.85 31.36
C ALA A 339 19.04 24.49 31.67
N CYS A 340 19.09 23.58 30.69
CA CYS A 340 19.83 22.32 30.81
C CYS A 340 21.31 22.59 31.11
N ALA A 341 21.98 23.41 30.31
CA ALA A 341 23.40 23.75 30.49
C ALA A 341 23.67 24.40 31.86
N ALA A 342 22.84 25.37 32.28
CA ALA A 342 22.93 26.01 33.58
C ALA A 342 22.87 25.00 34.73
N HIS A 343 21.95 24.05 34.61
CA HIS A 343 21.74 23.02 35.62
C HIS A 343 22.94 22.05 35.70
N ILE A 344 23.52 21.69 34.56
CA ILE A 344 24.70 20.81 34.48
C ILE A 344 25.94 21.50 35.06
N THR A 345 26.23 22.73 34.61
CA THR A 345 27.41 23.49 35.08
C THR A 345 27.32 23.81 36.58
N ARG A 346 26.11 23.98 37.13
CA ARG A 346 25.90 24.19 38.59
C ARG A 346 25.94 22.91 39.41
N MET A 347 25.73 21.73 38.80
CA MET A 347 25.89 20.44 39.49
C MET A 347 27.37 20.12 39.79
N GLY A 348 28.31 20.64 38.99
CA GLY A 348 29.75 20.43 39.16
C GLY A 348 30.42 21.20 40.30
N TYR A 349 29.73 22.16 40.95
CA TYR A 349 30.28 22.99 42.02
C TYR A 349 29.35 22.97 43.26
N GLU A 350 29.93 22.81 44.46
CA GLU A 350 29.30 22.36 45.73
C GLU A 350 27.92 22.92 46.19
N TYR A 351 27.30 22.08 47.03
CA TYR A 351 26.03 22.13 47.77
C TYR A 351 25.59 23.49 48.38
N GLU A 352 24.51 24.08 47.84
CA GLU A 352 23.59 24.93 48.62
C GLU A 352 22.13 24.46 48.47
N ILE A 353 21.61 23.88 49.55
CA ILE A 353 20.30 23.19 49.62
C ILE A 353 19.10 24.13 49.40
N SER A 354 19.28 25.45 49.49
CA SER A 354 18.23 26.46 49.31
C SER A 354 17.90 26.80 47.84
N SER A 355 18.81 26.52 46.89
CA SER A 355 18.63 26.78 45.45
C SER A 355 17.86 25.67 44.71
N ILE A 356 17.78 24.48 45.32
CA ILE A 356 17.37 23.21 44.69
C ILE A 356 15.87 23.15 44.32
N LYS A 357 14.99 23.88 45.03
CA LYS A 357 13.54 23.86 44.79
C LYS A 357 13.06 24.83 43.70
N ILE A 358 13.84 25.86 43.39
CA ILE A 358 13.48 26.89 42.41
C ILE A 358 13.85 26.41 41.00
N GLU A 359 14.96 25.68 40.87
CA GLU A 359 15.49 25.16 39.60
C GLU A 359 14.64 24.04 38.98
N SER A 360 14.04 23.14 39.77
CA SER A 360 13.16 22.10 39.24
C SER A 360 11.83 22.65 38.72
N SER A 361 11.33 23.74 39.31
CA SER A 361 10.13 24.43 38.84
C SER A 361 10.36 25.14 37.51
N GLU A 362 11.58 25.63 37.26
CA GLU A 362 11.94 26.30 36.00
C GLU A 362 12.05 25.29 34.85
N LEU A 363 12.72 24.15 35.05
CA LEU A 363 12.82 23.07 34.05
C LEU A 363 11.42 22.57 33.64
N SER A 364 10.56 22.26 34.62
CA SER A 364 9.18 21.82 34.33
C SER A 364 8.35 22.92 33.64
N SER A 365 8.58 24.20 33.97
CA SER A 365 7.89 25.32 33.29
C SER A 365 8.29 25.45 31.81
N LEU A 366 9.55 25.14 31.47
CA LEU A 366 10.03 25.13 30.10
C LEU A 366 9.47 23.95 29.32
N VAL A 367 9.37 22.76 29.93
CA VAL A 367 8.68 21.61 29.35
C VAL A 367 7.23 21.97 29.00
N LEU A 368 6.51 22.64 29.91
CA LEU A 368 5.13 23.11 29.68
C LEU A 368 5.03 24.16 28.55
N LYS A 369 6.11 24.85 28.18
CA LYS A 369 6.15 25.77 27.04
C LYS A 369 6.56 25.09 25.73
N ILE A 370 7.49 24.13 25.80
CA ILE A 370 8.02 23.39 24.64
C ILE A 370 7.00 22.36 24.13
N ASN A 371 6.37 21.59 25.01
CA ASN A 371 5.49 20.49 24.61
C ASN A 371 4.28 20.95 23.77
N PRO A 372 3.56 22.04 24.12
CA PRO A 372 2.47 22.54 23.29
C PRO A 372 2.95 22.99 21.90
N LEU A 373 4.15 23.57 21.79
CA LEU A 373 4.75 23.96 20.51
C LEU A 373 5.11 22.74 19.67
N LEU A 374 5.69 21.72 20.29
CA LEU A 374 6.00 20.44 19.66
C LEU A 374 4.73 19.73 19.14
N GLU A 375 3.67 19.64 19.96
CA GLU A 375 2.39 19.08 19.54
C GLU A 375 1.76 19.85 18.38
N TYR A 376 1.79 21.18 18.45
CA TYR A 376 1.28 22.05 17.40
C TYR A 376 2.03 21.86 16.07
N LEU A 377 3.36 21.88 16.09
CA LEU A 377 4.19 21.69 14.90
C LEU A 377 4.03 20.28 14.32
N ARG A 378 4.00 19.23 15.17
CA ARG A 378 3.68 17.86 14.73
C ARG A 378 2.31 17.77 14.09
N LYS A 379 1.30 18.47 14.62
CA LYS A 379 -0.04 18.54 14.02
C LYS A 379 0.00 19.20 12.64
N GLN A 380 0.70 20.33 12.49
CA GLN A 380 0.83 20.99 11.20
C GLN A 380 1.59 20.13 10.17
N LEU A 381 2.61 19.38 10.61
CA LEU A 381 3.36 18.46 9.73
C LEU A 381 2.49 17.29 9.24
N LYS A 382 1.67 16.71 10.12
CA LYS A 382 0.67 15.70 9.74
C LYS A 382 -0.36 16.25 8.75
N GLU A 383 -0.87 17.45 8.99
CA GLU A 383 -1.83 18.13 8.11
C GLU A 383 -1.22 18.42 6.73
N TYR A 384 0.02 18.91 6.69
CA TYR A 384 0.78 19.12 5.46
C TYR A 384 0.94 17.82 4.65
N ASN A 385 1.44 16.76 5.29
CA ASN A 385 1.64 15.46 4.63
C ASN A 385 0.33 14.88 4.09
N HIS A 386 -0.78 15.09 4.80
CA HIS A 386 -2.11 14.69 4.34
C HIS A 386 -2.57 15.49 3.12
N VAL A 387 -2.40 16.81 3.11
CA VAL A 387 -2.79 17.68 1.99
C VAL A 387 -1.93 17.40 0.75
N ILE A 388 -0.62 17.31 0.90
CA ILE A 388 0.30 16.98 -0.19
C ILE A 388 0.07 15.56 -0.69
N GLY A 389 -0.16 14.60 0.21
CA GLY A 389 -0.55 13.25 -0.14
C GLY A 389 -1.77 13.28 -1.06
N LYS A 390 -2.86 13.93 -0.64
CA LYS A 390 -4.07 14.08 -1.45
C LYS A 390 -3.83 14.77 -2.80
N LYS A 391 -3.04 15.85 -2.85
CA LYS A 391 -2.70 16.56 -4.09
C LYS A 391 -1.93 15.65 -5.05
N ASN A 392 -0.93 14.92 -4.55
CA ASN A 392 -0.18 13.96 -5.35
C ASN A 392 -1.07 12.81 -5.85
N GLU A 393 -2.01 12.33 -5.02
CA GLU A 393 -2.99 11.33 -5.45
C GLU A 393 -3.87 11.87 -6.58
N THR A 394 -4.39 13.10 -6.48
CA THR A 394 -5.22 13.71 -7.53
C THR A 394 -4.44 13.94 -8.82
N ASP A 395 -3.20 14.42 -8.73
CA ASP A 395 -2.34 14.68 -9.88
C ASP A 395 -1.99 13.37 -10.61
N LEU A 396 -1.80 12.26 -9.87
CA LEU A 396 -1.60 10.93 -10.44
C LEU A 396 -2.84 10.41 -11.15
N ILE A 397 -4.04 10.61 -10.59
CA ILE A 397 -5.31 10.20 -11.23
C ILE A 397 -5.53 10.99 -12.51
N GLU A 398 -5.38 12.31 -12.47
CA GLU A 398 -5.54 13.18 -13.65
C GLU A 398 -4.52 12.84 -14.73
N SER A 399 -3.26 12.64 -14.34
CA SER A 399 -2.18 12.19 -15.23
C SER A 399 -2.49 10.83 -15.85
N LEU A 400 -2.94 9.84 -15.08
CA LEU A 400 -3.31 8.52 -15.60
C LEU A 400 -4.48 8.62 -16.59
N SER A 401 -5.53 9.39 -16.26
CA SER A 401 -6.67 9.58 -17.17
C SER A 401 -6.22 10.26 -18.47
N GLN A 402 -5.47 11.35 -18.37
CA GLN A 402 -4.96 12.07 -19.54
C GLN A 402 -4.08 11.17 -20.41
N VAL A 403 -3.24 10.35 -19.79
CA VAL A 403 -2.36 9.42 -20.51
C VAL A 403 -3.20 8.33 -21.19
N LEU A 404 -4.21 7.75 -20.55
CA LEU A 404 -5.05 6.73 -21.19
C LEU A 404 -5.89 7.29 -22.35
N ASP A 405 -6.26 8.57 -22.30
CA ASP A 405 -7.05 9.24 -23.34
C ASP A 405 -6.20 9.74 -24.54
N THR A 406 -4.87 9.76 -24.40
CA THR A 406 -3.94 10.25 -25.43
C THR A 406 -3.29 9.11 -26.20
N VAL A 407 -3.01 9.35 -27.49
CA VAL A 407 -2.30 8.39 -28.33
C VAL A 407 -0.79 8.53 -28.11
N HIS A 408 -0.11 7.43 -27.80
CA HIS A 408 1.34 7.41 -27.57
C HIS A 408 2.11 6.73 -28.71
N ILE A 409 3.43 6.91 -28.69
CA ILE A 409 4.36 6.21 -29.59
C ILE A 409 4.41 4.71 -29.25
N ASP A 410 4.35 4.40 -27.96
CA ASP A 410 4.24 3.04 -27.43
C ASP A 410 3.49 3.04 -26.08
N ASN A 411 3.11 1.85 -25.65
CA ASN A 411 2.40 1.57 -24.40
C ASN A 411 3.21 1.82 -23.10
N MET A 412 4.48 2.25 -23.16
CA MET A 412 5.35 2.29 -21.98
C MET A 412 4.97 3.36 -20.98
N LYS A 413 4.46 4.51 -21.41
CA LYS A 413 4.05 5.59 -20.49
C LYS A 413 2.94 5.10 -19.56
N ILE A 414 1.98 4.36 -20.10
CA ILE A 414 0.85 3.79 -19.34
C ILE A 414 1.33 2.72 -18.38
N LEU A 415 2.10 1.72 -18.87
CA LEU A 415 2.57 0.63 -18.01
C LEU A 415 3.48 1.12 -16.88
N LYS A 416 4.32 2.15 -17.12
CA LYS A 416 5.18 2.74 -16.07
C LYS A 416 4.38 3.44 -14.97
N ILE A 417 3.29 4.12 -15.33
CA ILE A 417 2.40 4.76 -14.35
C ILE A 417 1.62 3.70 -13.57
N LEU A 418 1.06 2.69 -14.25
CA LEU A 418 0.29 1.62 -13.61
C LEU A 418 1.10 0.82 -12.59
N LEU A 419 2.37 0.55 -12.88
CA LEU A 419 3.26 -0.28 -12.05
C LEU A 419 4.21 0.52 -11.15
N ASN A 420 4.08 1.85 -11.12
CA ASN A 420 5.02 2.77 -10.45
C ASN A 420 6.50 2.42 -10.69
N SER A 421 6.85 2.03 -11.92
CA SER A 421 8.13 1.40 -12.23
C SER A 421 9.24 2.39 -12.62
N TRP A 422 9.15 3.65 -12.18
CA TRP A 422 10.11 4.71 -12.55
C TRP A 422 11.52 4.45 -12.02
N HIS A 423 11.62 3.74 -10.89
CA HIS A 423 12.88 3.45 -10.21
C HIS A 423 13.15 1.94 -10.05
N GLU A 424 12.25 1.08 -10.52
CA GLU A 424 12.39 -0.39 -10.41
C GLU A 424 12.81 -0.97 -11.77
N PRO A 425 14.06 -1.49 -11.92
CA PRO A 425 14.58 -1.93 -13.20
C PRO A 425 13.93 -3.22 -13.73
N LEU A 426 13.41 -4.07 -12.84
CA LEU A 426 12.80 -5.37 -13.17
C LEU A 426 11.44 -5.55 -12.48
N PRO A 427 10.42 -4.77 -12.88
CA PRO A 427 9.13 -4.73 -12.17
C PRO A 427 8.26 -5.97 -12.42
N LEU A 428 8.63 -6.82 -13.38
CA LEU A 428 7.84 -7.97 -13.80
C LEU A 428 8.43 -9.29 -13.28
N PHE A 429 7.58 -10.28 -13.11
CA PHE A 429 7.90 -11.69 -12.98
C PHE A 429 7.44 -12.42 -14.24
N ASP A 430 8.36 -13.10 -14.91
CA ASP A 430 8.06 -13.92 -16.08
C ASP A 430 7.63 -15.32 -15.64
N GLY A 431 6.35 -15.65 -15.85
CA GLY A 431 5.78 -16.94 -15.51
C GLY A 431 6.36 -18.13 -16.31
N ALA A 432 6.98 -17.90 -17.47
CA ALA A 432 7.57 -18.97 -18.26
C ALA A 432 8.97 -19.35 -17.75
N THR A 433 9.81 -18.34 -17.47
CA THR A 433 11.20 -18.55 -16.99
C THR A 433 11.33 -18.58 -15.47
N LYS A 434 10.28 -18.15 -14.75
CA LYS A 434 10.25 -17.96 -13.29
C LYS A 434 11.33 -16.98 -12.81
N GLN A 435 11.62 -15.96 -13.61
CA GLN A 435 12.62 -14.94 -13.30
C GLN A 435 12.06 -13.53 -13.40
N ARG A 436 12.76 -12.57 -12.79
CA ARG A 436 12.39 -11.16 -12.92
C ARG A 436 12.71 -10.65 -14.33
N ALA A 437 11.79 -9.86 -14.88
CA ALA A 437 11.88 -9.35 -16.24
C ALA A 437 11.75 -7.82 -16.29
N ASN A 438 12.33 -7.24 -17.33
CA ASN A 438 12.23 -5.81 -17.61
C ASN A 438 10.88 -5.50 -18.27
N LEU A 439 10.31 -4.34 -17.98
CA LEU A 439 9.06 -3.88 -18.60
C LEU A 439 9.16 -3.71 -20.14
N GLU A 440 10.37 -3.49 -20.65
CA GLU A 440 10.68 -3.32 -22.08
C GLU A 440 10.24 -4.51 -22.95
N VAL A 441 10.08 -5.71 -22.38
CA VAL A 441 9.57 -6.89 -23.10
C VAL A 441 8.14 -6.69 -23.64
N LEU A 442 7.37 -5.79 -23.02
CA LEU A 442 5.98 -5.47 -23.41
C LEU A 442 5.89 -4.27 -24.36
N ARG A 443 7.00 -3.61 -24.69
CA ARG A 443 6.99 -2.41 -25.55
C ARG A 443 6.44 -2.73 -26.93
N LYS A 444 5.47 -1.94 -27.41
CA LYS A 444 4.84 -2.08 -28.74
C LYS A 444 4.21 -3.46 -28.97
N ARG A 445 3.81 -4.15 -27.90
CA ARG A 445 3.01 -5.38 -27.95
C ARG A 445 1.55 -5.06 -27.62
N ASN A 446 0.62 -5.86 -28.13
CA ASN A 446 -0.73 -5.88 -27.54
C ASN A 446 -0.63 -6.49 -26.14
N VAL A 447 -1.16 -5.80 -25.13
CA VAL A 447 -1.08 -6.24 -23.73
C VAL A 447 -2.49 -6.43 -23.21
N LEU A 448 -2.79 -7.64 -22.73
CA LEU A 448 -4.00 -7.94 -22.00
C LEU A 448 -3.69 -7.84 -20.51
N LEU A 449 -4.21 -6.81 -19.86
CA LEU A 449 -4.10 -6.64 -18.41
C LEU A 449 -5.13 -7.55 -17.74
N LEU A 450 -4.65 -8.64 -17.15
CA LEU A 450 -5.46 -9.51 -16.30
C LEU A 450 -5.49 -8.90 -14.89
N ILE A 451 -6.62 -8.33 -14.50
CA ILE A 451 -6.76 -7.62 -13.23
C ILE A 451 -7.68 -8.42 -12.33
N SER A 452 -7.17 -8.87 -11.19
CA SER A 452 -7.93 -9.69 -10.25
C SER A 452 -7.48 -9.49 -8.81
N GLY A 453 -8.31 -9.96 -7.87
CA GLY A 453 -7.83 -10.29 -6.53
C GLY A 453 -6.98 -11.57 -6.52
N LEU A 454 -6.74 -12.10 -5.32
CA LEU A 454 -6.09 -13.40 -5.12
C LEU A 454 -7.08 -14.58 -5.13
N ASP A 455 -8.36 -14.32 -5.40
CA ASP A 455 -9.47 -15.27 -5.35
C ASP A 455 -9.77 -15.95 -6.70
N MET A 456 -8.87 -15.80 -7.68
CA MET A 456 -8.90 -16.54 -8.94
C MET A 456 -8.94 -18.04 -8.69
N SER A 457 -9.95 -18.73 -9.20
CA SER A 457 -10.04 -20.18 -9.06
C SER A 457 -9.00 -20.88 -9.93
N ARG A 458 -8.56 -22.06 -9.50
CA ARG A 458 -7.64 -22.90 -10.29
C ARG A 458 -8.23 -23.28 -11.65
N ASP A 459 -9.54 -23.47 -11.71
CA ASP A 459 -10.28 -23.76 -12.94
C ASP A 459 -10.14 -22.62 -13.96
N GLU A 460 -10.33 -21.37 -13.51
CA GLU A 460 -10.18 -20.18 -14.36
C GLU A 460 -8.75 -20.04 -14.90
N VAL A 461 -7.74 -20.17 -14.03
CA VAL A 461 -6.33 -20.06 -14.44
C VAL A 461 -5.96 -21.16 -15.44
N SER A 462 -6.41 -22.39 -15.21
CA SER A 462 -6.10 -23.53 -16.09
C SER A 462 -6.68 -23.36 -17.49
N ILE A 463 -7.91 -22.85 -17.61
CA ILE A 463 -8.52 -22.60 -18.92
C ILE A 463 -7.88 -21.40 -19.63
N LEU A 464 -7.58 -20.31 -18.90
CA LEU A 464 -6.82 -19.18 -19.48
C LEU A 464 -5.46 -19.63 -20.00
N GLU A 465 -4.77 -20.47 -19.25
CA GLU A 465 -3.49 -21.07 -19.66
C GLU A 465 -3.64 -21.87 -20.96
N GLN A 466 -4.68 -22.71 -21.06
CA GLN A 466 -4.96 -23.46 -22.28
C GLN A 466 -5.17 -22.52 -23.48
N ILE A 467 -6.04 -21.52 -23.35
CA ILE A 467 -6.33 -20.56 -24.45
C ILE A 467 -5.06 -19.79 -24.84
N TYR A 468 -4.26 -19.39 -23.85
CA TYR A 468 -3.00 -18.69 -24.06
C TYR A 468 -1.98 -19.53 -24.83
N PHE A 469 -1.88 -20.83 -24.54
CA PHE A 469 -0.98 -21.73 -25.27
C PHE A 469 -1.49 -22.08 -26.67
N GLU A 470 -2.80 -22.26 -26.85
CA GLU A 470 -3.39 -22.51 -28.18
C GLU A 470 -3.04 -21.39 -29.18
N MET A 471 -3.06 -20.12 -28.72
CA MET A 471 -2.60 -18.98 -29.51
C MET A 471 -1.14 -19.12 -29.96
N ARG A 472 -0.25 -19.53 -29.03
CA ARG A 472 1.19 -19.66 -29.31
C ARG A 472 1.51 -20.83 -30.26
N VAL A 473 0.66 -21.85 -30.31
CA VAL A 473 0.80 -23.00 -31.23
C VAL A 473 0.24 -22.67 -32.63
N GLN A 474 -0.86 -21.93 -32.71
CA GLN A 474 -1.45 -21.50 -33.99
C GLN A 474 -0.65 -20.37 -34.68
N GLY A 475 0.17 -19.64 -33.93
CA GLY A 475 1.10 -18.64 -34.46
C GLY A 475 2.30 -19.29 -35.18
N SER A 476 2.24 -19.44 -36.50
CA SER A 476 3.42 -19.76 -37.30
C SER A 476 4.49 -18.65 -37.17
N ARG A 477 5.61 -18.98 -36.52
CA ARG A 477 6.91 -18.28 -36.51
C ARG A 477 6.91 -16.84 -35.96
N MET A 478 7.23 -16.77 -34.66
CA MET A 478 7.96 -15.69 -33.95
C MET A 478 7.25 -14.44 -33.41
N ASP A 479 5.95 -14.20 -33.64
CA ASP A 479 5.26 -13.11 -32.94
C ASP A 479 3.98 -13.60 -32.24
N SER A 480 3.99 -13.60 -30.91
CA SER A 480 2.79 -13.67 -30.09
C SER A 480 1.87 -12.50 -30.46
N LEU A 481 0.59 -12.79 -30.74
CA LEU A 481 -0.39 -11.76 -31.11
C LEU A 481 -0.59 -10.74 -29.97
N TYR A 482 -0.48 -11.22 -28.73
CA TYR A 482 -0.56 -10.44 -27.52
C TYR A 482 0.20 -11.10 -26.37
N GLU A 483 0.57 -10.31 -25.37
CA GLU A 483 1.10 -10.78 -24.08
C GLU A 483 0.08 -10.51 -22.97
N VAL A 484 0.04 -11.38 -21.96
CA VAL A 484 -0.80 -11.20 -20.77
C VAL A 484 0.06 -10.66 -19.64
N LEU A 485 -0.43 -9.63 -18.95
CA LEU A 485 0.18 -9.06 -17.75
C LEU A 485 -0.83 -9.13 -16.59
N TRP A 486 -0.53 -9.93 -15.58
CA TRP A 486 -1.33 -9.98 -14.36
C TRP A 486 -1.01 -8.81 -13.43
N VAL A 487 -2.05 -8.05 -13.06
CA VAL A 487 -2.01 -6.89 -12.16
C VAL A 487 -2.88 -7.19 -10.92
N PRO A 488 -2.27 -7.49 -9.76
CA PRO A 488 -3.01 -7.83 -8.55
C PRO A 488 -3.66 -6.60 -7.92
N ILE A 489 -4.93 -6.71 -7.51
CA ILE A 489 -5.64 -5.70 -6.71
C ILE A 489 -5.86 -6.26 -5.30
N MET A 490 -5.23 -5.66 -4.31
CA MET A 490 -5.30 -6.14 -2.92
C MET A 490 -5.32 -4.99 -1.91
N ASP A 491 -5.93 -5.24 -0.75
CA ASP A 491 -5.89 -4.30 0.37
C ASP A 491 -4.49 -4.23 0.98
N MET A 492 -3.86 -3.07 0.85
CA MET A 492 -2.54 -2.77 1.39
C MET A 492 -2.46 -2.90 2.92
N SER A 493 -3.60 -2.84 3.63
CA SER A 493 -3.64 -3.02 5.08
C SER A 493 -3.26 -4.43 5.53
N VAL A 494 -3.54 -5.44 4.71
CA VAL A 494 -3.34 -6.87 5.02
C VAL A 494 -2.13 -7.46 4.29
N MET A 495 -1.57 -6.75 3.31
CA MET A 495 -0.48 -7.19 2.43
C MET A 495 0.74 -7.74 3.18
N ASN A 496 1.12 -7.16 4.32
CA ASN A 496 2.30 -7.61 5.08
C ASN A 496 2.11 -8.93 5.85
N THR A 497 0.95 -9.57 5.73
CA THR A 497 0.67 -10.86 6.38
C THR A 497 1.32 -12.00 5.60
N LYS A 498 2.08 -12.87 6.28
CA LYS A 498 2.75 -14.04 5.67
C LYS A 498 1.80 -14.90 4.83
N ALA A 499 0.57 -15.11 5.28
CA ALA A 499 -0.42 -15.92 4.57
C ALA A 499 -0.79 -15.36 3.18
N VAL A 500 -0.95 -14.02 3.08
CA VAL A 500 -1.30 -13.35 1.82
C VAL A 500 -0.14 -13.41 0.83
N MET A 501 1.10 -13.25 1.31
CA MET A 501 2.30 -13.35 0.48
C MET A 501 2.50 -14.78 -0.05
N VAL A 502 2.26 -15.81 0.76
CA VAL A 502 2.31 -17.21 0.29
C VAL A 502 1.27 -17.46 -0.81
N GLN A 503 0.02 -16.99 -0.62
CA GLN A 503 -1.01 -17.12 -1.65
C GLN A 503 -0.64 -16.38 -2.94
N PHE A 504 -0.09 -15.17 -2.83
CA PHE A 504 0.41 -14.42 -3.97
C PHE A 504 1.51 -15.18 -4.73
N GLU A 505 2.48 -15.74 -4.00
CA GLU A 505 3.56 -16.56 -4.57
C GLU A 505 3.00 -17.81 -5.28
N GLU A 506 2.03 -18.50 -4.69
CA GLU A 506 1.37 -19.65 -5.31
C GLU A 506 0.73 -19.28 -6.66
N ILE A 507 0.05 -18.13 -6.72
CA ILE A 507 -0.63 -17.65 -7.93
C ILE A 507 0.38 -17.29 -9.03
N ILE A 508 1.39 -16.45 -8.75
CA ILE A 508 2.39 -16.08 -9.78
C ILE A 508 3.17 -17.30 -10.29
N ASN A 509 3.43 -18.28 -9.41
CA ASN A 509 4.14 -19.50 -9.80
C ASN A 509 3.26 -20.45 -10.63
N SER A 510 1.94 -20.37 -10.50
CA SER A 510 1.00 -21.12 -11.34
C SER A 510 0.81 -20.51 -12.73
N MET A 511 1.02 -19.20 -12.91
CA MET A 511 0.76 -18.51 -14.17
C MET A 511 1.92 -18.65 -15.17
N PRO A 512 1.64 -18.82 -16.48
CA PRO A 512 2.65 -18.93 -17.53
C PRO A 512 3.05 -17.57 -18.18
N TRP A 513 2.34 -16.49 -17.87
CA TRP A 513 2.52 -15.16 -18.45
C TRP A 513 3.20 -14.17 -17.50
N TYR A 514 3.35 -12.91 -17.91
CA TYR A 514 3.97 -11.89 -17.08
C TYR A 514 3.06 -11.48 -15.93
N SER A 515 3.66 -11.22 -14.77
CA SER A 515 2.97 -10.77 -13.56
C SER A 515 3.72 -9.59 -12.95
N VAL A 516 3.04 -8.74 -12.21
CA VAL A 516 3.72 -7.76 -11.34
C VAL A 516 4.51 -8.53 -10.28
N TYR A 517 5.81 -8.24 -10.13
CA TYR A 517 6.67 -8.99 -9.20
C TYR A 517 6.31 -8.74 -7.73
N ASN A 518 6.03 -7.49 -7.37
CA ASN A 518 5.66 -7.11 -6.01
C ASN A 518 4.34 -6.33 -6.02
N PRO A 519 3.30 -6.78 -5.30
CA PRO A 519 1.99 -6.14 -5.33
C PRO A 519 2.00 -4.68 -4.85
N SER A 520 2.97 -4.29 -4.01
CA SER A 520 3.12 -2.89 -3.57
C SER A 520 3.42 -1.91 -4.70
N GLN A 521 3.88 -2.40 -5.86
CA GLN A 521 4.10 -1.60 -7.07
C GLN A 521 2.79 -1.04 -7.64
N VAL A 522 1.67 -1.71 -7.39
CA VAL A 522 0.34 -1.21 -7.75
C VAL A 522 -0.19 -0.36 -6.60
N GLY A 523 0.17 0.93 -6.62
CA GLY A 523 -0.18 1.88 -5.58
C GLY A 523 -1.70 2.02 -5.38
N ASN A 524 -2.12 2.37 -4.16
CA ASN A 524 -3.54 2.53 -3.78
C ASN A 524 -4.32 3.46 -4.72
N VAL A 525 -3.67 4.53 -5.19
CA VAL A 525 -4.28 5.48 -6.14
C VAL A 525 -4.62 4.80 -7.47
N VAL A 526 -3.67 4.04 -8.02
CA VAL A 526 -3.85 3.27 -9.25
C VAL A 526 -4.96 2.24 -9.07
N GLN A 527 -4.99 1.52 -7.93
CA GLN A 527 -6.06 0.56 -7.65
C GLN A 527 -7.44 1.22 -7.61
N ARG A 528 -7.56 2.43 -7.05
CA ARG A 528 -8.82 3.21 -7.09
C ARG A 528 -9.16 3.61 -8.52
N SER A 529 -8.21 4.12 -9.30
CA SER A 529 -8.43 4.45 -10.71
C SER A 529 -8.86 3.23 -11.54
N ILE A 530 -8.31 2.04 -11.29
CA ILE A 530 -8.72 0.78 -11.91
C ILE A 530 -10.19 0.45 -11.56
N ARG A 531 -10.59 0.62 -10.30
CA ARG A 531 -11.98 0.42 -9.86
C ARG A 531 -12.93 1.43 -10.49
N ASP A 532 -12.49 2.66 -10.73
CA ASP A 532 -13.34 3.72 -11.26
C ASP A 532 -13.44 3.65 -12.79
N ARG A 533 -12.31 3.62 -13.50
CA ARG A 533 -12.24 3.65 -14.98
C ARG A 533 -12.60 2.32 -15.63
N TRP A 534 -12.12 1.19 -15.08
CA TRP A 534 -12.37 -0.14 -15.64
C TRP A 534 -13.45 -0.92 -14.88
N HIS A 535 -14.13 -0.25 -13.95
CA HIS A 535 -15.25 -0.81 -13.18
C HIS A 535 -14.94 -2.14 -12.48
N PHE A 536 -13.69 -2.33 -12.02
CA PHE A 536 -13.32 -3.52 -11.25
C PHE A 536 -14.11 -3.58 -9.93
N ARG A 537 -14.73 -4.75 -9.67
CA ARG A 537 -15.56 -5.03 -8.48
C ARG A 537 -15.23 -6.41 -7.90
N ASN A 538 -13.95 -6.75 -7.74
CA ASN A 538 -13.44 -8.04 -7.24
C ASN A 538 -13.50 -9.22 -8.20
N LYS A 539 -14.44 -9.25 -9.16
CA LYS A 539 -14.36 -10.22 -10.25
C LYS A 539 -13.21 -9.88 -11.21
N PRO A 540 -12.48 -10.89 -11.71
CA PRO A 540 -11.42 -10.68 -12.68
C PRO A 540 -11.91 -9.93 -13.92
N ILE A 541 -11.15 -8.94 -14.38
CA ILE A 541 -11.40 -8.23 -15.64
C ILE A 541 -10.16 -8.35 -16.55
N LEU A 542 -10.38 -8.28 -17.86
CA LEU A 542 -9.33 -8.40 -18.87
C LEU A 542 -9.33 -7.16 -19.77
N VAL A 543 -8.49 -6.18 -19.45
CA VAL A 543 -8.42 -4.92 -20.20
C VAL A 543 -7.44 -5.08 -21.35
N VAL A 544 -7.84 -4.63 -22.55
CA VAL A 544 -7.03 -4.80 -23.76
C VAL A 544 -6.38 -3.47 -24.14
N LEU A 545 -5.06 -3.46 -24.16
CA LEU A 545 -4.24 -2.34 -24.63
C LEU A 545 -3.57 -2.69 -25.96
N ASP A 546 -3.66 -1.78 -26.92
CA ASP A 546 -2.92 -1.89 -28.18
C ASP A 546 -1.42 -1.55 -28.00
N PRO A 547 -0.58 -1.67 -29.04
CA PRO A 547 0.85 -1.34 -28.98
C PRO A 547 1.18 0.11 -28.58
N GLN A 548 0.23 1.03 -28.75
CA GLN A 548 0.32 2.44 -28.38
C GLN A 548 -0.27 2.71 -26.99
N GLY A 549 -0.82 1.68 -26.34
CA GLY A 549 -1.45 1.74 -25.03
C GLY A 549 -2.91 2.22 -25.06
N LYS A 550 -3.53 2.32 -26.25
CA LYS A 550 -4.94 2.67 -26.34
C LYS A 550 -5.82 1.52 -25.84
N GLU A 551 -6.82 1.86 -25.05
CA GLU A 551 -7.84 0.91 -24.56
C GLU A 551 -8.75 0.47 -25.72
N LEU A 552 -8.72 -0.82 -26.05
CA LEU A 552 -9.58 -1.41 -27.09
C LEU A 552 -10.85 -2.03 -26.52
N ASN A 553 -10.78 -2.54 -25.28
CA ASN A 553 -11.89 -3.13 -24.55
C ASN A 553 -11.59 -3.08 -23.04
N LEU A 554 -12.59 -2.67 -22.25
CA LEU A 554 -12.49 -2.56 -20.80
C LEU A 554 -12.63 -3.92 -20.09
N ASN A 555 -13.28 -4.89 -20.74
CA ASN A 555 -13.36 -6.25 -20.23
C ASN A 555 -13.58 -7.27 -21.36
N ALA A 556 -12.49 -7.81 -21.89
CA ALA A 556 -12.51 -8.84 -22.92
C ALA A 556 -12.68 -10.28 -22.39
N PHE A 557 -12.93 -10.49 -21.08
CA PHE A 557 -13.09 -11.84 -20.53
C PHE A 557 -14.19 -12.64 -21.23
N HIS A 558 -15.34 -12.01 -21.48
CA HIS A 558 -16.43 -12.70 -22.15
C HIS A 558 -16.04 -13.13 -23.56
N MET A 559 -15.37 -12.27 -24.33
CA MET A 559 -14.83 -12.63 -25.64
C MET A 559 -13.81 -13.78 -25.57
N MET A 560 -12.91 -13.73 -24.57
CA MET A 560 -11.91 -14.77 -24.33
C MET A 560 -12.57 -16.12 -24.05
N TRP A 561 -13.60 -16.16 -23.22
CA TRP A 561 -14.32 -17.40 -22.92
C TRP A 561 -15.07 -17.96 -24.13
N ILE A 562 -15.73 -17.11 -24.91
CA ILE A 562 -16.58 -17.54 -26.03
C ILE A 562 -15.75 -17.96 -27.25
N TRP A 563 -14.70 -17.22 -27.61
CA TRP A 563 -13.97 -17.46 -28.87
C TRP A 563 -12.46 -17.66 -28.70
N GLY A 564 -11.93 -17.56 -27.48
CA GLY A 564 -10.50 -17.74 -27.22
C GLY A 564 -9.65 -16.81 -28.09
N SER A 565 -8.65 -17.37 -28.77
CA SER A 565 -7.75 -16.63 -29.66
C SER A 565 -8.45 -16.02 -30.88
N ALA A 566 -9.57 -16.59 -31.35
CA ALA A 566 -10.30 -16.10 -32.53
C ALA A 566 -10.98 -14.73 -32.29
N ALA A 567 -11.13 -14.33 -31.02
CA ALA A 567 -11.64 -13.03 -30.62
C ALA A 567 -10.64 -11.89 -30.80
N PHE A 568 -9.34 -12.16 -31.03
CA PHE A 568 -8.35 -11.13 -31.30
C PHE A 568 -8.79 -10.25 -32.50
N PRO A 569 -8.64 -8.90 -32.44
CA PRO A 569 -7.95 -8.08 -31.44
C PRO A 569 -8.79 -7.68 -30.20
N PHE A 570 -9.84 -8.42 -29.88
CA PHE A 570 -10.71 -8.22 -28.70
C PHE A 570 -11.40 -6.84 -28.64
N THR A 571 -11.51 -6.16 -29.78
CA THR A 571 -12.24 -4.90 -29.91
C THR A 571 -13.76 -5.13 -29.91
N ILE A 572 -14.55 -4.15 -29.47
CA ILE A 572 -16.02 -4.18 -29.55
C ILE A 572 -16.51 -4.46 -30.98
N ALA A 573 -15.92 -3.83 -32.00
CA ALA A 573 -16.29 -4.06 -33.40
C ALA A 573 -16.04 -5.51 -33.88
N ARG A 574 -15.01 -6.17 -33.32
CA ARG A 574 -14.72 -7.58 -33.58
C ARG A 574 -15.75 -8.48 -32.90
N GLU A 575 -16.15 -8.14 -31.67
CA GLU A 575 -17.23 -8.84 -30.95
C GLU A 575 -18.55 -8.80 -31.72
N GLU A 576 -18.94 -7.62 -32.22
CA GLU A 576 -20.13 -7.45 -33.05
C GLU A 576 -20.07 -8.27 -34.35
N ALA A 577 -18.89 -8.32 -34.99
CA ALA A 577 -18.68 -9.11 -36.20
C ALA A 577 -18.82 -10.61 -35.94
N LEU A 578 -18.20 -11.11 -34.86
CA LEU A 578 -18.30 -12.52 -34.45
C LEU A 578 -19.76 -12.90 -34.20
N TRP A 579 -20.52 -12.07 -33.47
CA TRP A 579 -21.93 -12.34 -33.25
C TRP A 579 -22.79 -12.32 -34.51
N ARG A 580 -22.41 -11.53 -35.52
CA ARG A 580 -23.13 -11.45 -36.80
C ARG A 580 -22.91 -12.67 -37.67
N GLU A 581 -21.74 -13.28 -37.57
CA GLU A 581 -21.35 -14.49 -38.29
C GLU A 581 -21.83 -15.78 -37.58
N GLU A 582 -22.17 -15.67 -36.29
CA GLU A 582 -22.52 -16.81 -35.45
C GLU A 582 -24.00 -17.22 -35.57
N THR A 583 -24.26 -18.51 -35.38
CA THR A 583 -25.62 -19.07 -35.33
C THR A 583 -25.78 -19.97 -34.11
N TRP A 584 -27.03 -20.26 -33.70
CA TRP A 584 -27.28 -21.19 -32.59
C TRP A 584 -27.01 -22.65 -33.01
N ARG A 585 -25.74 -23.03 -33.03
CA ARG A 585 -25.24 -24.35 -33.44
C ARG A 585 -24.41 -25.03 -32.35
N LEU A 586 -24.24 -26.35 -32.46
CA LEU A 586 -23.55 -27.17 -31.48
C LEU A 586 -22.10 -26.70 -31.25
N GLU A 587 -21.41 -26.32 -32.33
CA GLU A 587 -20.06 -25.76 -32.31
C GLU A 587 -19.92 -24.52 -31.39
N LEU A 588 -20.92 -23.63 -31.34
CA LEU A 588 -20.87 -22.45 -30.45
C LEU A 588 -20.82 -22.87 -28.97
N LEU A 589 -21.54 -23.94 -28.62
CA LEU A 589 -21.67 -24.44 -27.25
C LEU A 589 -20.50 -25.32 -26.84
N ILE A 590 -20.02 -26.18 -27.74
CA ILE A 590 -18.95 -27.14 -27.46
C ILE A 590 -17.57 -26.58 -27.79
N SER A 591 -17.44 -25.73 -28.82
CA SER A 591 -16.23 -25.00 -29.18
C SER A 591 -14.94 -25.82 -29.18
N GLY A 592 -15.03 -27.07 -29.62
CA GLY A 592 -13.91 -28.00 -29.61
C GLY A 592 -13.42 -28.48 -28.25
N MET A 593 -14.18 -28.21 -27.17
CA MET A 593 -13.90 -28.74 -25.83
C MET A 593 -13.84 -30.27 -25.84
N ASP A 594 -14.76 -30.94 -26.55
CA ASP A 594 -14.82 -32.41 -26.62
C ASP A 594 -14.64 -32.93 -28.05
N PRO A 595 -13.53 -33.62 -28.37
CA PRO A 595 -13.30 -34.16 -29.70
C PRO A 595 -14.30 -35.27 -30.09
N THR A 596 -14.88 -35.96 -29.11
CA THR A 596 -15.87 -37.04 -29.34
C THR A 596 -17.17 -36.45 -29.85
N ILE A 597 -17.62 -35.34 -29.26
CA ILE A 597 -18.86 -34.68 -29.69
C ILE A 597 -18.67 -34.07 -31.09
N LEU A 598 -17.48 -33.50 -31.37
CA LEU A 598 -17.14 -33.02 -32.71
C LEU A 598 -17.14 -34.13 -33.78
N GLU A 599 -16.72 -35.35 -33.41
CA GLU A 599 -16.80 -36.50 -34.31
C GLU A 599 -18.25 -36.87 -34.62
N TRP A 600 -19.12 -36.93 -33.60
CA TRP A 600 -20.55 -37.19 -33.80
C TRP A 600 -21.25 -36.11 -34.62
N GLU A 601 -20.85 -34.86 -34.43
CA GLU A 601 -21.31 -33.72 -35.23
C GLU A 601 -20.96 -33.91 -36.71
N ARG A 602 -19.70 -34.26 -37.02
CA ARG A 602 -19.22 -34.50 -38.39
C ARG A 602 -19.89 -35.69 -39.06
N GLU A 603 -20.28 -36.69 -38.27
CA GLU A 603 -20.98 -37.88 -38.75
C GLU A 603 -22.51 -37.70 -38.86
N GLU A 604 -23.02 -36.48 -38.64
CA GLU A 604 -24.45 -36.16 -38.70
C GLU A 604 -25.32 -37.05 -37.79
N ARG A 605 -24.79 -37.46 -36.64
CA ARG A 605 -25.56 -38.25 -35.66
C ARG A 605 -26.61 -37.40 -34.95
N TYR A 606 -27.63 -38.07 -34.39
CA TYR A 606 -28.50 -37.44 -33.41
C TYR A 606 -27.81 -37.43 -32.05
N ILE A 607 -27.82 -36.29 -31.36
CA ILE A 607 -27.08 -36.11 -30.11
C ILE A 607 -28.01 -35.50 -29.07
N PHE A 608 -28.08 -36.11 -27.88
CA PHE A 608 -28.57 -35.43 -26.69
C PHE A 608 -27.40 -34.95 -25.84
N LEU A 609 -27.33 -33.63 -25.62
CA LEU A 609 -26.62 -33.08 -24.48
C LEU A 609 -27.62 -32.94 -23.33
N TYR A 610 -27.28 -33.42 -22.15
CA TYR A 610 -28.20 -33.33 -21.02
C TYR A 610 -27.46 -33.14 -19.69
N GLY A 611 -28.18 -32.67 -18.69
CA GLY A 611 -27.61 -32.41 -17.38
C GLY A 611 -28.67 -32.33 -16.29
N GLY A 612 -28.22 -32.18 -15.05
CA GLY A 612 -29.05 -32.24 -13.85
C GLY A 612 -28.43 -33.08 -12.75
N ASP A 613 -28.95 -32.95 -11.54
CA ASP A 613 -28.48 -33.63 -10.32
C ASP A 613 -29.40 -34.79 -9.88
N ASP A 614 -30.54 -34.98 -10.56
CA ASP A 614 -31.49 -36.05 -10.28
C ASP A 614 -31.10 -37.35 -11.02
N ILE A 615 -30.53 -38.29 -10.27
CA ILE A 615 -30.08 -39.60 -10.78
C ILE A 615 -31.26 -40.42 -11.32
N ASP A 616 -32.43 -40.37 -10.69
CA ASP A 616 -33.59 -41.15 -11.12
C ASP A 616 -34.16 -40.61 -12.42
N TRP A 617 -34.17 -39.29 -12.57
CA TRP A 617 -34.47 -38.66 -13.84
C TRP A 617 -33.45 -39.07 -14.92
N ILE A 618 -32.14 -39.04 -14.63
CA ILE A 618 -31.08 -39.43 -15.59
C ILE A 618 -31.28 -40.87 -16.08
N ARG A 619 -31.57 -41.81 -15.17
CA ARG A 619 -31.85 -43.22 -15.52
C ARG A 619 -33.08 -43.35 -16.40
N LYS A 620 -34.20 -42.70 -16.02
CA LYS A 620 -35.44 -42.71 -16.79
C LYS A 620 -35.23 -42.09 -18.17
N PHE A 621 -34.57 -40.95 -18.25
CA PHE A 621 -34.32 -40.23 -19.49
C PHE A 621 -33.48 -41.05 -20.46
N THR A 622 -32.30 -41.53 -20.02
CA THR A 622 -31.40 -42.32 -20.87
C THR A 622 -32.02 -43.64 -21.34
N SER A 623 -32.83 -44.29 -20.49
CA SER A 623 -33.56 -45.50 -20.86
C SER A 623 -34.62 -45.23 -21.93
N ASN A 624 -35.48 -44.22 -21.72
CA ASN A 624 -36.53 -43.86 -22.67
C ASN A 624 -35.95 -43.34 -23.99
N ALA A 625 -34.90 -42.51 -23.95
CA ALA A 625 -34.23 -42.01 -25.14
C ALA A 625 -33.64 -43.15 -25.99
N ARG A 626 -33.02 -44.16 -25.35
CA ARG A 626 -32.54 -45.35 -26.07
C ARG A 626 -33.67 -46.19 -26.64
N ALA A 627 -34.77 -46.37 -25.90
CA ALA A 627 -35.93 -47.12 -26.40
C ALA A 627 -36.54 -46.43 -27.62
N MET A 628 -36.73 -45.11 -27.54
CA MET A 628 -37.17 -44.25 -28.65
C MET A 628 -36.25 -44.38 -29.86
N ALA A 629 -34.92 -44.25 -29.68
CA ALA A 629 -33.97 -44.33 -30.77
C ALA A 629 -33.97 -45.69 -31.47
N ARG A 630 -34.04 -46.79 -30.70
CA ARG A 630 -34.17 -48.15 -31.26
C ARG A 630 -35.46 -48.33 -32.03
N ALA A 631 -36.58 -47.83 -31.52
CA ALA A 631 -37.87 -47.93 -32.17
C ALA A 631 -37.95 -47.07 -33.45
N ALA A 632 -37.29 -45.91 -33.46
CA ALA A 632 -37.19 -45.04 -34.62
C ALA A 632 -36.11 -45.47 -35.64
N GLY A 633 -35.20 -46.36 -35.26
CA GLY A 633 -34.09 -46.80 -36.11
C GLY A 633 -33.03 -45.73 -36.37
N ILE A 634 -32.81 -44.81 -35.41
CA ILE A 634 -31.86 -43.70 -35.56
C ILE A 634 -30.55 -43.91 -34.78
N PRO A 635 -29.40 -43.40 -35.27
CA PRO A 635 -28.14 -43.40 -34.53
C PRO A 635 -28.16 -42.26 -33.50
N LEU A 636 -28.48 -42.61 -32.25
CA LEU A 636 -28.52 -41.66 -31.14
C LEU A 636 -27.31 -41.81 -30.20
N GLU A 637 -26.59 -40.71 -30.02
CA GLU A 637 -25.58 -40.54 -28.99
C GLU A 637 -26.08 -39.64 -27.87
N MET A 638 -25.55 -39.83 -26.66
CA MET A 638 -25.93 -39.05 -25.48
C MET A 638 -24.69 -38.69 -24.68
N CYS A 639 -24.58 -37.40 -24.31
CA CYS A 639 -23.53 -36.86 -23.46
C CYS A 639 -24.12 -36.16 -22.24
N TYR A 640 -23.70 -36.59 -21.06
CA TYR A 640 -23.95 -35.87 -19.82
C TYR A 640 -22.94 -34.73 -19.63
N VAL A 641 -23.45 -33.51 -19.59
CA VAL A 641 -22.71 -32.23 -19.52
C VAL A 641 -22.79 -31.60 -18.13
N GLY A 642 -23.63 -32.14 -17.23
CA GLY A 642 -23.70 -31.70 -15.83
C GLY A 642 -24.52 -30.43 -15.61
N LYS A 643 -24.28 -29.79 -14.47
CA LYS A 643 -25.03 -28.63 -13.94
C LYS A 643 -24.05 -27.59 -13.42
N SER A 644 -24.41 -26.31 -13.46
CA SER A 644 -23.48 -25.22 -13.12
C SER A 644 -23.19 -25.15 -11.62
N LYS A 645 -24.19 -25.45 -10.79
CA LYS A 645 -24.07 -25.51 -9.32
C LYS A 645 -24.04 -26.97 -8.83
N GLN A 646 -23.72 -27.17 -7.55
CA GLN A 646 -23.72 -28.47 -6.86
C GLN A 646 -22.69 -29.50 -7.39
N ARG A 647 -21.41 -29.11 -7.43
CA ARG A 647 -20.32 -29.95 -7.96
C ARG A 647 -20.29 -31.38 -7.39
N GLU A 648 -20.62 -31.56 -6.12
CA GLU A 648 -20.63 -32.91 -5.50
C GLU A 648 -21.77 -33.79 -6.00
N ASN A 649 -22.95 -33.23 -6.28
CA ASN A 649 -24.05 -33.97 -6.87
C ASN A 649 -23.73 -34.36 -8.31
N VAL A 650 -23.10 -33.46 -9.06
CA VAL A 650 -22.60 -33.74 -10.41
C VAL A 650 -21.56 -34.87 -10.38
N ARG A 651 -20.63 -34.87 -9.42
CA ARG A 651 -19.67 -36.00 -9.24
C ARG A 651 -20.38 -37.33 -9.01
N ARG A 652 -21.39 -37.35 -8.14
CA ARG A 652 -22.19 -38.56 -7.88
C ARG A 652 -22.91 -39.04 -9.13
N ALA A 653 -23.53 -38.14 -9.89
CA ALA A 653 -24.19 -38.46 -11.15
C ALA A 653 -23.20 -39.04 -12.17
N ILE A 654 -22.00 -38.44 -12.33
CA ILE A 654 -20.94 -38.95 -13.21
C ILE A 654 -20.52 -40.37 -12.80
N ALA A 655 -20.34 -40.62 -11.50
CA ALA A 655 -19.99 -41.94 -11.01
C ALA A 655 -21.07 -42.98 -11.34
N THR A 656 -22.34 -42.65 -11.11
CA THR A 656 -23.47 -43.52 -11.46
C THR A 656 -23.56 -43.79 -12.96
N ILE A 657 -23.45 -42.76 -13.80
CA ILE A 657 -23.49 -42.89 -15.26
C ILE A 657 -22.39 -43.83 -15.75
N ASN A 658 -21.16 -43.71 -15.23
CA ASN A 658 -20.05 -44.58 -15.60
C ASN A 658 -20.25 -46.03 -15.15
N ILE A 659 -20.73 -46.25 -13.92
CA ILE A 659 -20.98 -47.60 -13.37
C ILE A 659 -22.10 -48.30 -14.14
N GLU A 660 -23.22 -47.61 -14.34
CA GLU A 660 -24.42 -48.15 -15.00
C GLU A 660 -24.33 -48.06 -16.54
N LYS A 661 -23.25 -47.48 -17.07
CA LYS A 661 -23.00 -47.28 -18.51
C LYS A 661 -24.18 -46.60 -19.20
N LEU A 662 -24.67 -45.51 -18.60
CA LEU A 662 -25.89 -44.86 -19.07
C LEU A 662 -25.67 -44.04 -20.35
N SER A 663 -24.50 -43.43 -20.51
CA SER A 663 -24.17 -42.54 -21.61
C SER A 663 -22.68 -42.19 -21.55
N TYR A 664 -22.19 -41.45 -22.55
CA TYR A 664 -20.93 -40.74 -22.43
C TYR A 664 -21.08 -39.56 -21.46
N CYS A 665 -20.01 -39.20 -20.74
CA CYS A 665 -20.06 -38.11 -19.78
C CYS A 665 -18.72 -37.39 -19.67
N TRP A 666 -18.79 -36.08 -19.42
CA TRP A 666 -17.61 -35.30 -19.05
C TRP A 666 -17.16 -35.67 -17.64
N LYS A 667 -15.90 -36.11 -17.54
CA LYS A 667 -15.28 -36.50 -16.28
C LYS A 667 -14.63 -35.31 -15.57
N ASP A 668 -14.15 -34.36 -16.34
CA ASP A 668 -13.51 -33.17 -15.83
C ASP A 668 -14.55 -32.11 -15.43
N LEU A 669 -14.52 -31.72 -14.15
CA LEU A 669 -15.43 -30.70 -13.61
C LEU A 669 -15.01 -29.29 -14.02
N THR A 670 -13.76 -29.08 -14.43
CA THR A 670 -13.29 -27.81 -14.97
C THR A 670 -13.93 -27.56 -16.33
N MET A 671 -14.03 -28.60 -17.18
CA MET A 671 -14.75 -28.56 -18.45
C MET A 671 -16.25 -28.24 -18.29
N ILE A 672 -16.93 -28.89 -17.32
CA ILE A 672 -18.33 -28.60 -17.01
C ILE A 672 -18.50 -27.15 -16.53
N TRP A 673 -17.64 -26.69 -15.63
CA TRP A 673 -17.64 -25.31 -15.17
C TRP A 673 -17.43 -24.33 -16.33
N PHE A 674 -16.50 -24.63 -17.23
CA PHE A 674 -16.18 -23.77 -18.37
C PHE A 674 -17.34 -23.67 -19.36
N PHE A 675 -18.01 -24.79 -19.66
CA PHE A 675 -19.22 -24.78 -20.50
C PHE A 675 -20.30 -23.83 -19.97
N TRP A 676 -20.60 -23.88 -18.67
CA TRP A 676 -21.58 -22.98 -18.08
C TRP A 676 -21.09 -21.52 -18.02
N THR A 677 -19.83 -21.31 -17.65
CA THR A 677 -19.20 -19.98 -17.63
C THR A 677 -19.19 -19.32 -19.01
N ARG A 678 -19.01 -20.11 -20.08
CA ARG A 678 -19.13 -19.66 -21.46
C ARG A 678 -20.54 -19.21 -21.79
N ILE A 679 -21.56 -20.00 -21.45
CA ILE A 679 -22.96 -19.64 -21.72
C ILE A 679 -23.34 -18.37 -20.94
N GLU A 680 -22.91 -18.24 -19.68
CA GLU A 680 -23.07 -17.02 -18.89
C GLU A 680 -22.34 -15.84 -19.56
N SER A 681 -21.13 -16.04 -20.07
CA SER A 681 -20.40 -15.01 -20.81
C SER A 681 -21.07 -14.59 -22.12
N MET A 682 -21.72 -15.51 -22.84
CA MET A 682 -22.52 -15.20 -24.02
C MET A 682 -23.69 -14.28 -23.65
N LEU A 683 -24.36 -14.54 -22.52
CA LEU A 683 -25.42 -13.68 -22.00
C LEU A 683 -24.89 -12.26 -21.71
N PHE A 684 -23.79 -12.15 -20.97
CA PHE A 684 -23.21 -10.86 -20.59
C PHE A 684 -22.72 -10.06 -21.81
N SER A 685 -22.01 -10.71 -22.74
CA SER A 685 -21.58 -10.12 -24.00
C SER A 685 -22.74 -9.51 -24.80
N LYS A 686 -23.83 -10.26 -24.99
CA LYS A 686 -25.05 -9.77 -25.68
C LYS A 686 -25.71 -8.60 -24.95
N ILE A 687 -25.74 -8.62 -23.62
CA ILE A 687 -26.28 -7.52 -22.80
C ILE A 687 -25.42 -6.26 -22.97
N HIS A 688 -24.08 -6.39 -22.91
CA HIS A 688 -23.15 -5.26 -23.02
C HIS A 688 -23.21 -4.58 -24.38
N LEU A 689 -23.35 -5.34 -25.46
CA LEU A 689 -23.53 -4.79 -26.81
C LEU A 689 -24.91 -4.14 -27.04
N LYS A 690 -25.76 -4.06 -26.01
CA LYS A 690 -27.17 -3.61 -26.10
C LYS A 690 -27.99 -4.42 -27.11
N HIS A 691 -27.52 -5.62 -27.45
CA HIS A 691 -28.26 -6.64 -28.20
C HIS A 691 -29.10 -7.52 -27.27
N ALA A 692 -29.59 -6.95 -26.17
CA ALA A 692 -30.60 -7.57 -25.31
C ALA A 692 -32.02 -7.50 -25.96
N ASP A 693 -32.09 -7.49 -27.29
CA ASP A 693 -33.36 -7.54 -28.01
C ASP A 693 -33.92 -8.96 -27.90
N ASP A 694 -35.19 -9.06 -27.52
CA ASP A 694 -35.89 -10.33 -27.40
C ASP A 694 -36.20 -10.97 -28.77
N GLN A 695 -35.84 -10.31 -29.86
CA GLN A 695 -35.85 -10.87 -31.23
C GLN A 695 -34.61 -11.69 -31.56
N ASP A 696 -33.51 -11.57 -30.79
CA ASP A 696 -32.31 -12.38 -31.01
C ASP A 696 -32.55 -13.83 -30.57
N LEU A 697 -32.61 -14.74 -31.54
CA LEU A 697 -32.80 -16.17 -31.32
C LEU A 697 -31.71 -16.78 -30.44
N ILE A 698 -30.45 -16.36 -30.60
CA ILE A 698 -29.34 -16.87 -29.77
C ILE A 698 -29.56 -16.44 -28.32
N MET A 699 -29.92 -15.18 -28.10
CA MET A 699 -30.20 -14.64 -26.76
C MET A 699 -31.35 -15.41 -26.08
N LEU A 700 -32.44 -15.67 -26.80
CA LEU A 700 -33.56 -16.47 -26.30
C LEU A 700 -33.13 -17.88 -25.88
N GLN A 701 -32.31 -18.53 -26.68
CA GLN A 701 -31.86 -19.90 -26.41
C GLN A 701 -30.88 -19.97 -25.22
N ILE A 702 -29.96 -19.00 -25.10
CA ILE A 702 -29.08 -18.84 -23.94
C ILE A 702 -29.91 -18.67 -22.66
N LYS A 703 -30.88 -17.75 -22.69
CA LYS A 703 -31.80 -17.49 -21.56
C LYS A 703 -32.54 -18.76 -21.13
N LYS A 704 -33.09 -19.54 -22.07
CA LYS A 704 -33.77 -20.82 -21.76
C LYS A 704 -32.83 -21.82 -21.10
N LEU A 705 -31.64 -22.04 -21.67
CA LEU A 705 -30.68 -23.03 -21.16
C LEU A 705 -30.19 -22.68 -19.75
N LEU A 706 -29.89 -21.41 -19.48
CA LEU A 706 -29.52 -20.94 -18.14
C LEU A 706 -30.65 -21.07 -17.12
N SER A 707 -31.91 -20.92 -17.54
CA SER A 707 -33.07 -21.16 -16.67
C SER A 707 -33.18 -22.63 -16.30
N TYR A 708 -33.11 -23.54 -17.29
CA TYR A 708 -33.25 -24.98 -17.04
C TYR A 708 -32.13 -25.55 -16.16
N ASP A 709 -30.93 -24.97 -16.22
CA ASP A 709 -29.86 -25.27 -15.28
C ASP A 709 -30.24 -24.99 -13.82
N LYS A 710 -31.08 -23.97 -13.55
CA LYS A 710 -31.55 -23.67 -12.19
C LYS A 710 -32.73 -24.53 -11.79
N ASP A 711 -33.63 -24.79 -12.73
CA ASP A 711 -34.94 -25.43 -12.48
C ASP A 711 -34.89 -26.97 -12.44
N GLY A 712 -33.71 -27.59 -12.60
CA GLY A 712 -33.51 -29.00 -12.32
C GLY A 712 -32.65 -29.72 -13.36
N SER A 713 -33.23 -30.71 -14.01
CA SER A 713 -32.61 -31.43 -15.13
C SER A 713 -32.98 -30.77 -16.44
N TRP A 714 -32.13 -30.89 -17.46
CA TRP A 714 -32.30 -30.25 -18.76
C TRP A 714 -31.79 -31.14 -19.89
N GLY A 715 -32.27 -30.88 -21.11
CA GLY A 715 -31.84 -31.57 -22.32
C GLY A 715 -31.80 -30.66 -23.54
N LEU A 716 -30.85 -30.93 -24.42
CA LEU A 716 -30.65 -30.25 -25.68
C LEU A 716 -30.47 -31.31 -26.76
N PHE A 717 -31.25 -31.19 -27.83
CA PHE A 717 -31.31 -32.18 -28.90
C PHE A 717 -30.76 -31.61 -30.21
N CYS A 718 -29.80 -32.32 -30.80
CA CYS A 718 -29.10 -31.93 -32.01
C CYS A 718 -29.19 -33.01 -33.09
N HIS A 719 -29.00 -32.58 -34.33
CA HIS A 719 -28.69 -33.45 -35.47
C HIS A 719 -27.52 -32.84 -36.24
N GLY A 720 -26.36 -33.51 -36.21
CA GLY A 720 -25.10 -32.90 -36.62
C GLY A 720 -24.84 -31.59 -35.87
N SER A 721 -24.50 -30.52 -36.59
CA SER A 721 -24.24 -29.19 -36.01
C SER A 721 -25.51 -28.44 -35.60
N GLN A 722 -26.68 -28.84 -36.11
CA GLN A 722 -27.92 -28.11 -35.90
C GLN A 722 -28.55 -28.46 -34.55
N ILE A 723 -28.77 -27.44 -33.71
CA ILE A 723 -29.57 -27.57 -32.49
C ILE A 723 -31.05 -27.50 -32.88
N LEU A 724 -31.81 -28.57 -32.61
CA LEU A 724 -33.23 -28.66 -32.95
C LEU A 724 -34.09 -28.01 -31.87
N THR A 725 -33.81 -28.32 -30.61
CA THR A 725 -34.53 -27.77 -29.45
C THR A 725 -33.70 -27.90 -28.16
N ASN A 726 -33.86 -26.95 -27.25
CA ASN A 726 -33.51 -27.06 -25.84
C ASN A 726 -34.81 -27.19 -25.02
N GLY A 727 -34.75 -27.84 -23.86
CA GLY A 727 -35.92 -27.95 -23.02
C GLY A 727 -35.64 -28.42 -21.61
N HIS A 728 -36.65 -28.19 -20.77
CA HIS A 728 -36.66 -28.63 -19.40
C HIS A 728 -36.71 -30.16 -19.32
N GLY A 729 -36.14 -30.72 -18.25
CA GLY A 729 -36.02 -32.17 -18.09
C GLY A 729 -37.37 -32.90 -18.09
N SER A 730 -38.44 -32.27 -17.60
CA SER A 730 -39.79 -32.85 -17.64
C SER A 730 -40.32 -33.01 -19.06
N THR A 731 -40.27 -31.95 -19.88
CA THR A 731 -40.78 -31.97 -21.26
C THR A 731 -39.90 -32.85 -22.14
N MET A 732 -38.58 -32.85 -21.93
CA MET A 732 -37.65 -33.74 -22.64
C MET A 732 -37.90 -35.22 -22.33
N LEU A 733 -38.06 -35.57 -21.05
CA LEU A 733 -38.37 -36.94 -20.66
C LEU A 733 -39.72 -37.40 -21.21
N GLN A 734 -40.75 -36.54 -21.10
CA GLN A 734 -42.08 -36.85 -21.59
C GLN A 734 -42.10 -37.03 -23.12
N THR A 735 -41.36 -36.21 -23.87
CA THR A 735 -41.23 -36.35 -25.33
C THR A 735 -40.67 -37.73 -25.72
N CYS A 736 -39.65 -38.21 -25.00
CA CYS A 736 -39.09 -39.55 -25.23
C CYS A 736 -40.03 -40.68 -24.81
N PHE A 737 -40.76 -40.50 -23.69
CA PHE A 737 -41.70 -41.49 -23.17
C PHE A 737 -42.93 -41.65 -24.07
N GLU A 738 -43.48 -40.56 -24.59
CA GLU A 738 -44.69 -40.51 -25.42
C GLU A 738 -44.40 -40.73 -26.91
N PHE A 739 -43.27 -41.38 -27.24
CA PHE A 739 -42.87 -41.66 -28.62
C PHE A 739 -43.97 -42.33 -29.45
N ASP A 740 -44.70 -43.27 -28.84
CA ASP A 740 -45.79 -43.99 -29.52
C ASP A 740 -46.92 -43.09 -30.02
N ILE A 741 -47.10 -41.91 -29.41
CA ILE A 741 -48.13 -40.93 -29.78
C ILE A 741 -47.74 -40.16 -31.03
N TRP A 742 -46.47 -39.76 -31.16
CA TRP A 742 -46.04 -38.88 -32.23
C TRP A 742 -45.25 -39.57 -33.34
N LYS A 743 -44.84 -40.83 -33.18
CA LYS A 743 -44.08 -41.61 -34.18
C LYS A 743 -44.74 -41.69 -35.56
N GLU A 744 -46.08 -41.63 -35.62
CA GLU A 744 -46.84 -41.67 -36.88
C GLU A 744 -46.51 -40.50 -37.82
N HIS A 745 -45.99 -39.38 -37.29
CA HIS A 745 -45.62 -38.22 -38.08
C HIS A 745 -44.23 -38.33 -38.73
N ILE A 746 -43.39 -39.27 -38.28
CA ILE A 746 -41.99 -39.42 -38.74
C ILE A 746 -41.88 -39.67 -40.24
N PRO A 747 -42.67 -40.59 -40.86
CA PRO A 747 -42.58 -40.82 -42.31
C PRO A 747 -42.93 -39.59 -43.15
N SER A 748 -43.74 -38.68 -42.60
CA SER A 748 -44.22 -37.49 -43.32
C SER A 748 -43.32 -36.26 -43.19
N ARG A 749 -42.62 -36.10 -42.06
CA ARG A 749 -41.89 -34.86 -41.72
C ARG A 749 -40.44 -35.09 -41.25
N GLY A 750 -40.01 -36.34 -41.09
CA GLY A 750 -38.71 -36.70 -40.53
C GLY A 750 -38.68 -36.72 -38.99
N PHE A 751 -37.68 -37.39 -38.43
CA PHE A 751 -37.55 -37.60 -36.98
C PHE A 751 -37.35 -36.27 -36.23
N GLY A 752 -36.32 -35.49 -36.60
CA GLY A 752 -35.96 -34.26 -35.90
C GLY A 752 -37.09 -33.23 -35.83
N PHE A 753 -37.80 -33.02 -36.94
CA PHE A 753 -38.94 -32.11 -36.98
C PHE A 753 -40.13 -32.62 -36.14
N SER A 754 -40.41 -33.93 -36.19
CA SER A 754 -41.50 -34.54 -35.42
C SER A 754 -41.23 -34.45 -33.92
N PHE A 755 -39.99 -34.72 -33.50
CA PHE A 755 -39.55 -34.56 -32.11
C PHE A 755 -39.74 -33.12 -31.64
N LYS A 756 -39.19 -32.16 -32.39
CA LYS A 756 -39.30 -30.73 -32.07
C LYS A 756 -40.76 -30.28 -31.93
N ASN A 757 -41.60 -30.63 -32.91
CA ASN A 757 -43.02 -30.22 -32.90
C ASN A 757 -43.78 -30.76 -31.68
N TYR A 758 -43.50 -32.00 -31.28
CA TYR A 758 -44.13 -32.60 -30.11
C TYR A 758 -43.61 -31.96 -28.81
N HIS A 759 -42.29 -31.79 -28.70
CA HIS A 759 -41.67 -31.10 -27.58
C HIS A 759 -42.23 -29.68 -27.41
N ASP A 760 -42.32 -28.90 -28.49
CA ASP A 760 -42.83 -27.53 -28.47
C ASP A 760 -44.30 -27.46 -28.00
N LYS A 761 -45.11 -28.48 -28.32
CA LYS A 761 -46.49 -28.60 -27.80
C LYS A 761 -46.52 -28.84 -26.29
N LEU A 762 -45.71 -29.78 -25.80
CA LEU A 762 -45.60 -30.05 -24.35
C LEU A 762 -45.08 -28.83 -23.60
N HIS A 763 -44.09 -28.16 -24.18
CA HIS A 763 -43.50 -26.96 -23.65
C HIS A 763 -44.52 -25.82 -23.54
N GLY A 764 -45.32 -25.58 -24.59
CA GLY A 764 -46.41 -24.59 -24.55
C GLY A 764 -47.50 -24.91 -23.55
N ALA A 765 -47.75 -26.19 -23.24
CA ALA A 765 -48.73 -26.62 -22.24
C ALA A 765 -48.23 -26.52 -20.79
N ALA A 766 -46.91 -26.59 -20.58
CA ALA A 766 -46.31 -26.62 -19.26
C ALA A 766 -46.33 -25.26 -18.52
N ASN A 767 -46.59 -24.14 -19.22
CA ASN A 767 -46.59 -22.78 -18.67
C ASN A 767 -45.31 -22.44 -17.86
N ASN A 768 -44.17 -22.97 -18.28
CA ASN A 768 -42.89 -22.77 -17.59
C ASN A 768 -42.49 -21.28 -17.62
N CYS A 769 -41.91 -20.80 -16.52
CA CYS A 769 -41.37 -19.45 -16.42
C CYS A 769 -39.91 -19.47 -16.04
N SER A 770 -39.15 -18.53 -16.58
CA SER A 770 -37.72 -18.43 -16.29
C SER A 770 -37.41 -17.62 -15.05
N ARG A 771 -36.31 -18.00 -14.40
CA ARG A 771 -35.68 -17.27 -13.29
C ARG A 771 -34.20 -17.02 -13.61
N PHE A 772 -33.78 -15.77 -13.46
CA PHE A 772 -32.38 -15.37 -13.67
C PHE A 772 -31.80 -14.75 -12.40
N GLU A 773 -30.74 -15.33 -11.87
CA GLU A 773 -29.96 -14.73 -10.78
C GLU A 773 -28.73 -14.06 -11.38
N PHE A 774 -28.63 -12.73 -11.24
CA PHE A 774 -27.42 -12.01 -11.62
C PHE A 774 -26.56 -11.81 -10.38
N PRO A 775 -25.26 -12.13 -10.44
CA PRO A 775 -24.35 -11.74 -9.37
C PRO A 775 -24.39 -10.20 -9.25
N ILE A 776 -24.71 -9.69 -8.06
CA ILE A 776 -24.81 -8.25 -7.74
C ILE A 776 -23.53 -7.46 -8.14
N VAL A 777 -22.42 -8.17 -8.31
CA VAL A 777 -21.07 -7.67 -8.44
C VAL A 777 -20.71 -7.16 -9.85
N GLU A 778 -21.43 -7.57 -10.91
CA GLU A 778 -21.03 -7.26 -12.30
C GLU A 778 -21.44 -5.90 -12.84
N GLY A 779 -22.10 -5.04 -12.05
CA GLY A 779 -22.33 -3.63 -12.40
C GLY A 779 -23.25 -3.35 -13.60
N SER A 780 -23.59 -4.37 -14.40
CA SER A 780 -24.36 -4.27 -15.64
C SER A 780 -25.58 -5.18 -15.62
N ILE A 781 -26.35 -5.14 -14.53
CA ILE A 781 -27.68 -5.78 -14.50
C ILE A 781 -28.60 -4.93 -15.38
N PRO A 782 -29.27 -5.51 -16.40
CA PRO A 782 -30.23 -4.78 -17.23
C PRO A 782 -31.26 -3.99 -16.40
N GLU A 783 -31.80 -2.90 -16.93
CA GLU A 783 -32.90 -2.17 -16.27
C GLU A 783 -34.23 -2.94 -16.35
N GLY A 784 -34.40 -3.75 -17.38
CA GLY A 784 -35.53 -4.66 -17.55
C GLY A 784 -35.17 -5.82 -18.49
N MET A 785 -35.86 -6.95 -18.34
CA MET A 785 -35.69 -8.12 -19.21
C MET A 785 -37.06 -8.76 -19.44
N ARG A 786 -37.32 -9.28 -20.64
CA ARG A 786 -38.48 -10.16 -20.88
C ARG A 786 -38.07 -11.62 -20.74
N CYS A 787 -38.99 -12.39 -20.18
CA CYS A 787 -38.83 -13.83 -20.03
C CYS A 787 -38.83 -14.51 -21.40
N PRO A 788 -37.91 -15.46 -21.66
CA PRO A 788 -37.85 -16.17 -22.93
C PRO A 788 -39.03 -17.13 -23.16
N GLU A 789 -39.77 -17.48 -22.10
CA GLU A 789 -40.93 -18.37 -22.16
C GLU A 789 -42.26 -17.59 -22.24
N CYS A 790 -42.48 -16.70 -21.27
CA CYS A 790 -43.75 -15.99 -21.09
C CYS A 790 -43.81 -14.68 -21.91
N HIS A 791 -42.67 -14.19 -22.42
CA HIS A 791 -42.47 -12.88 -23.08
C HIS A 791 -42.92 -11.64 -22.27
N ARG A 792 -43.36 -11.82 -21.02
CA ARG A 792 -43.68 -10.73 -20.10
C ARG A 792 -42.41 -10.12 -19.53
N SER A 793 -42.50 -8.84 -19.18
CA SER A 793 -41.46 -8.15 -18.43
C SER A 793 -41.26 -8.82 -17.07
N MET A 794 -40.00 -9.06 -16.72
CA MET A 794 -39.62 -9.65 -15.45
C MET A 794 -39.36 -8.55 -14.42
N GLU A 795 -39.75 -8.79 -13.18
CA GLU A 795 -39.50 -7.85 -12.08
C GLU A 795 -38.04 -7.94 -11.63
N LYS A 796 -37.41 -6.77 -11.41
CA LYS A 796 -36.01 -6.66 -10.99
C LYS A 796 -35.92 -6.73 -9.47
N HIS A 797 -35.39 -7.84 -8.96
CA HIS A 797 -34.93 -7.98 -7.56
C HIS A 797 -33.38 -8.18 -7.54
N ILE A 798 -32.86 -8.95 -6.59
CA ILE A 798 -31.51 -9.56 -6.65
C ILE A 798 -31.42 -10.54 -7.85
N ALA A 799 -32.57 -10.91 -8.42
CA ALA A 799 -32.77 -11.79 -9.56
C ALA A 799 -33.93 -11.23 -10.42
N PHE A 800 -33.99 -11.56 -11.71
CA PHE A 800 -35.19 -11.37 -12.52
C PHE A 800 -36.08 -12.61 -12.42
N ILE A 801 -37.35 -12.40 -12.04
CA ILE A 801 -38.35 -13.48 -11.89
C ILE A 801 -39.57 -13.14 -12.78
N CYS A 802 -40.07 -14.09 -13.60
CA CYS A 802 -41.35 -13.92 -14.32
C CYS A 802 -42.52 -14.20 -13.36
N CYS A 803 -43.60 -13.42 -13.51
CA CYS A 803 -44.71 -13.22 -12.56
C CYS A 803 -45.63 -14.43 -12.25
N HIS A 804 -45.22 -15.69 -12.44
CA HIS A 804 -46.06 -16.86 -12.15
C HIS A 804 -45.78 -17.55 -10.79
N ASP A 805 -44.80 -17.05 -10.02
CA ASP A 805 -44.49 -17.58 -8.66
C ASP A 805 -45.39 -17.01 -7.53
N GLN A 806 -46.31 -16.07 -7.81
CA GLN A 806 -47.17 -15.51 -6.75
C GLN A 806 -48.29 -16.45 -6.27
N THR A 807 -48.51 -17.59 -6.92
CA THR A 807 -49.56 -18.55 -6.53
C THR A 807 -49.10 -19.68 -5.61
N SER A 808 -47.81 -19.78 -5.26
CA SER A 808 -47.30 -20.84 -4.36
C SER A 808 -46.89 -20.36 -2.96
N LEU A 809 -46.94 -19.05 -2.69
CA LEU A 809 -46.65 -18.45 -1.37
C LEU A 809 -47.91 -17.95 -0.63
N ALA A 810 -49.10 -18.18 -1.18
CA ALA A 810 -50.37 -17.82 -0.53
C ALA A 810 -51.01 -18.98 0.25
N ASP A 811 -50.49 -20.21 0.13
CA ASP A 811 -50.96 -21.39 0.88
C ASP A 811 -49.77 -22.13 1.53
N SER A 812 -49.09 -21.49 2.49
CA SER A 812 -48.29 -22.17 3.52
C SER A 812 -48.20 -21.36 4.80
#